data_AF-A0A833ZZD3-F1
#
_entry.id   AF-A0A833ZZD3-F1
#
_cell.length_a   1.000
_cell.length_b   1.000
_cell.length_c   1.000
_cell.angle_alpha   90.00
_cell.angle_beta   90.00
_cell.angle_gamma   90.00
#
_symmetry.space_group_name_H-M   'P 1'
#
loop_
_entity.id
_entity.type
_entity.pdbx_description
1 polymer ?
#
loop_
_entity_poly.entity_id
_entity_poly.type
_entity_poly.pdbx_seq_one_letter_code
_entity_poly.pdbx_strand_id
1 'polypeptide(L)'
;MNSALQCLSNTAPLTDYFLRDEYEAEINRDNPLGMKGEIAEAYAELIKQMWSGRDAYVAPRMFKTQVGRFAPQFSGYQQQDSQELLAFLLDGLHEDLNRVKKKPYLELKDANGRPDAVVAKEAWENHRLRNDSVIVDTFHGLFKSTLVCPECAKVSVTFDPFCYLTLPLPLKRDRVMEVFLVPADPQHRPIQYRVTVPLMGAVSDLCEALSRLSGIAAENMVVTDVYNHRFHKIFQMDEGLNHIMPRDDIFVYEVCGAAEDGSECLLLSVYFRERRSRPSSASAGAVLYGQPLLLSVPKRGLTRESLYQAVCERISRYIKQPLPAECGSSPSGPGACSGSRGGCEGEDEEEMEHLEEGKEQLSETEGGGWEDEPGSDPGETTQKTKGRSCPKRLFSLNAVNSYGTADINALETEEELLKLNSGSTLAMNWDSETRSLYYDEQESEAFEKHVSVLQPQKKKKTAMALRDCIELFTTMETLGEYDPWYCPTCKKHQQATKKFDLWALPKILVVHLKRFSYSRYWRDKLDTVVEFPIRGLNMSEFVCDPSARPYVYDLIAVSNHYGAMGVGHYTAYAKNKLNRKWYYFDDSNVSLASEDQIVTKAAYVLFYQRRDDEFHKPPSLTSFPGASDGGTRPSSSQQGLGDEEAYSMDTN
;
A
#
# COMPACT_ATOMS: atom_id res chain seq x y z
N MET A 1 19.27 5.39 -2.35
CA MET A 1 20.68 5.76 -2.01
C MET A 1 20.75 6.74 -0.85
N ASN A 2 20.35 8.00 -1.03
CA ASN A 2 20.55 9.08 -0.04
C ASN A 2 20.04 8.73 1.37
N SER A 3 18.82 8.20 1.49
CA SER A 3 18.26 7.74 2.78
C SER A 3 19.15 6.72 3.54
N ALA A 4 19.72 5.72 2.84
CA ALA A 4 20.61 4.73 3.46
C ALA A 4 21.95 5.37 3.89
N LEU A 5 22.49 6.28 3.07
CA LEU A 5 23.70 7.04 3.41
C LEU A 5 23.50 7.94 4.63
N GLN A 6 22.35 8.61 4.76
CA GLN A 6 22.05 9.44 5.93
C GLN A 6 21.95 8.62 7.23
N CYS A 7 21.40 7.40 7.15
CA CYS A 7 21.34 6.48 8.29
C CYS A 7 22.74 5.99 8.72
N LEU A 8 23.57 5.55 7.75
CA LEU A 8 24.96 5.14 8.02
C LEU A 8 25.82 6.32 8.51
N SER A 9 25.66 7.50 7.93
CA SER A 9 26.40 8.73 8.29
C SER A 9 26.12 9.19 9.73
N ASN A 10 24.94 8.91 10.28
CA ASN A 10 24.61 9.17 11.68
C ASN A 10 24.93 7.98 12.62
N THR A 11 25.50 6.89 12.11
CA THR A 11 26.00 5.78 12.91
C THR A 11 27.37 6.14 13.50
N ALA A 12 27.35 6.73 14.71
CA ALA A 12 28.52 7.38 15.30
C ALA A 12 29.82 6.55 15.31
N PRO A 13 29.84 5.24 15.67
CA PRO A 13 31.07 4.45 15.65
C PRO A 13 31.71 4.32 14.25
N LEU A 14 30.89 4.15 13.21
CA LEU A 14 31.35 4.04 11.82
C LEU A 14 31.85 5.40 11.31
N THR A 15 31.11 6.46 11.59
CA THR A 15 31.46 7.81 11.16
C THR A 15 32.73 8.32 11.85
N ASP A 16 32.91 8.05 13.13
CA ASP A 16 34.12 8.46 13.87
C ASP A 16 35.38 7.78 13.31
N TYR A 17 35.29 6.49 12.96
CA TYR A 17 36.37 5.73 12.33
C TYR A 17 36.84 6.36 11.00
N PHE A 18 35.91 6.77 10.12
CA PHE A 18 36.25 7.44 8.87
C PHE A 18 36.73 8.90 9.04
N LEU A 19 36.31 9.60 10.09
CA LEU A 19 36.73 10.98 10.37
C LEU A 19 38.10 11.08 11.09
N ARG A 20 38.62 9.96 11.60
CA ARG A 20 39.93 9.86 12.25
C ARG A 20 40.99 9.19 11.37
N ASP A 21 40.65 8.91 10.12
CA ASP A 21 41.52 8.27 9.13
C ASP A 21 41.98 6.84 9.51
N GLU A 22 41.32 6.21 10.50
CA GLU A 22 41.60 4.84 10.95
C GLU A 22 41.45 3.82 9.79
N TYR A 23 40.58 4.13 8.81
CA TYR A 23 40.35 3.30 7.63
C TYR A 23 41.56 3.18 6.68
N GLU A 24 42.44 4.18 6.62
CA GLU A 24 43.52 4.22 5.62
C GLU A 24 44.53 3.07 5.80
N ALA A 25 44.75 2.64 7.04
CA ALA A 25 45.61 1.51 7.39
C ALA A 25 44.94 0.13 7.21
N GLU A 26 43.61 0.06 7.26
CA GLU A 26 42.87 -1.21 7.20
C GLU A 26 42.52 -1.65 5.75
N ILE A 27 42.50 -0.72 4.78
CA ILE A 27 42.16 -0.99 3.37
C ILE A 27 42.83 -2.26 2.84
N ASN A 28 42.05 -3.11 2.19
CA ASN A 28 42.46 -4.40 1.64
C ASN A 28 42.23 -4.44 0.12
N ARG A 29 43.23 -3.94 -0.63
CA ARG A 29 43.15 -3.85 -2.09
C ARG A 29 43.22 -5.21 -2.80
N ASP A 30 43.77 -6.22 -2.14
CA ASP A 30 44.04 -7.55 -2.69
C ASP A 30 42.94 -8.58 -2.36
N ASN A 31 41.91 -8.19 -1.61
CA ASN A 31 40.81 -9.09 -1.25
C ASN A 31 40.01 -9.49 -2.49
N PRO A 32 39.93 -10.79 -2.86
CA PRO A 32 39.20 -11.24 -4.05
C PRO A 32 37.67 -11.07 -3.93
N LEU A 33 37.16 -10.78 -2.74
CA LEU A 33 35.75 -10.47 -2.47
C LEU A 33 35.49 -8.96 -2.29
N GLY A 34 36.55 -8.14 -2.25
CA GLY A 34 36.44 -6.69 -2.08
C GLY A 34 36.39 -5.92 -3.40
N MET A 35 36.24 -4.61 -3.30
CA MET A 35 36.17 -3.66 -4.42
C MET A 35 37.47 -2.84 -4.52
N LYS A 36 38.60 -3.45 -4.18
CA LYS A 36 39.97 -2.89 -4.19
C LYS A 36 40.19 -1.67 -3.27
N GLY A 37 39.32 -1.48 -2.29
CA GLY A 37 39.28 -0.28 -1.45
C GLY A 37 38.47 0.89 -2.05
N GLU A 38 38.04 0.79 -3.32
CA GLU A 38 37.45 1.94 -4.03
C GLU A 38 36.09 2.36 -3.46
N ILE A 39 35.33 1.44 -2.85
CA ILE A 39 34.06 1.76 -2.18
C ILE A 39 34.33 2.40 -0.82
N ALA A 40 35.28 1.85 -0.04
CA ALA A 40 35.68 2.43 1.24
C ALA A 40 36.26 3.84 1.09
N GLU A 41 37.12 4.09 0.10
CA GLU A 41 37.70 5.40 -0.18
C GLU A 41 36.62 6.42 -0.59
N ALA A 42 35.74 6.06 -1.52
CA ALA A 42 34.65 6.95 -1.97
C ALA A 42 33.61 7.22 -0.86
N TYR A 43 33.38 6.26 0.04
CA TYR A 43 32.53 6.45 1.22
C TYR A 43 33.19 7.38 2.24
N ALA A 44 34.48 7.17 2.54
CA ALA A 44 35.25 8.01 3.46
C ALA A 44 35.29 9.47 3.02
N GLU A 45 35.55 9.73 1.74
CA GLU A 45 35.54 11.08 1.18
C GLU A 45 34.16 11.75 1.36
N LEU A 46 33.07 11.03 1.05
CA LEU A 46 31.72 11.53 1.20
C LEU A 46 31.37 11.85 2.67
N ILE A 47 31.75 10.97 3.61
CA ILE A 47 31.55 11.19 5.04
C ILE A 47 32.36 12.40 5.54
N LYS A 48 33.62 12.54 5.13
CA LYS A 48 34.46 13.71 5.42
C LYS A 48 33.83 15.01 4.89
N GLN A 49 33.27 14.99 3.68
CA GLN A 49 32.54 16.15 3.12
C GLN A 49 31.29 16.48 3.94
N MET A 50 30.40 15.51 4.17
CA MET A 50 29.14 15.68 4.93
C MET A 50 29.36 16.19 6.35
N TRP A 51 30.41 15.75 7.04
CA TRP A 51 30.72 16.16 8.41
C TRP A 51 31.72 17.32 8.52
N SER A 52 32.14 17.91 7.39
CA SER A 52 33.03 19.08 7.39
C SER A 52 32.36 20.37 7.90
N GLY A 53 31.03 20.43 7.92
CA GLY A 53 30.24 21.60 8.33
C GLY A 53 30.31 22.80 7.37
N ARG A 54 30.92 22.65 6.19
CA ARG A 54 31.08 23.71 5.19
C ARG A 54 29.91 23.79 4.20
N ASP A 55 29.34 22.64 3.86
CA ASP A 55 28.34 22.50 2.80
C ASP A 55 26.98 22.12 3.40
N ALA A 56 25.90 22.76 2.93
CA ALA A 56 24.53 22.43 3.37
C ALA A 56 24.02 21.12 2.75
N TYR A 57 24.48 20.79 1.55
CA TYR A 57 24.24 19.52 0.85
C TYR A 57 25.43 19.19 -0.05
N VAL A 58 25.61 17.91 -0.36
CA VAL A 58 26.64 17.44 -1.30
C VAL A 58 26.04 16.45 -2.28
N ALA A 59 26.47 16.49 -3.54
CA ALA A 59 26.03 15.56 -4.58
C ALA A 59 26.98 14.36 -4.66
N PRO A 60 26.58 13.14 -4.24
CA PRO A 60 27.46 11.97 -4.11
C PRO A 60 27.78 11.33 -5.47
N ARG A 61 28.30 12.11 -6.44
CA ARG A 61 28.55 11.68 -7.83
C ARG A 61 29.63 10.59 -7.90
N MET A 62 30.80 10.81 -7.28
CA MET A 62 31.89 9.83 -7.26
C MET A 62 31.43 8.51 -6.61
N PHE A 63 30.75 8.60 -5.47
CA PHE A 63 30.18 7.45 -4.79
C PHE A 63 29.15 6.70 -5.65
N LYS A 64 28.19 7.39 -6.28
CA LYS A 64 27.21 6.75 -7.20
C LYS A 64 27.91 6.05 -8.37
N THR A 65 28.96 6.66 -8.93
CA THR A 65 29.74 6.05 -10.02
C THR A 65 30.42 4.76 -9.57
N GLN A 66 31.05 4.73 -8.39
CA GLN A 66 31.70 3.52 -7.89
C GLN A 66 30.68 2.43 -7.53
N VAL A 67 29.59 2.79 -6.84
CA VAL A 67 28.48 1.84 -6.58
C VAL A 67 27.94 1.26 -7.89
N GLY A 68 27.68 2.08 -8.90
CA GLY A 68 27.19 1.61 -10.21
C GLY A 68 28.20 0.79 -11.03
N ARG A 69 29.50 0.92 -10.75
CA ARG A 69 30.57 0.12 -11.38
C ARG A 69 30.65 -1.30 -10.82
N PHE A 70 30.55 -1.43 -9.49
CA PHE A 70 30.67 -2.72 -8.80
C PHE A 70 29.33 -3.44 -8.61
N ALA A 71 28.22 -2.70 -8.60
CA ALA A 71 26.85 -3.21 -8.57
C ALA A 71 26.00 -2.55 -9.68
N PRO A 72 26.07 -3.05 -10.93
CA PRO A 72 25.39 -2.47 -12.09
C PRO A 72 23.88 -2.28 -11.94
N GLN A 73 23.21 -3.04 -11.07
CA GLN A 73 21.79 -2.84 -10.75
C GLN A 73 21.48 -1.42 -10.23
N PHE A 74 22.44 -0.77 -9.54
CA PHE A 74 22.31 0.59 -9.01
C PHE A 74 22.79 1.69 -9.99
N SER A 75 23.28 1.31 -11.18
CA SER A 75 23.75 2.26 -12.20
C SER A 75 22.61 3.05 -12.86
N GLY A 76 21.43 2.43 -13.01
CA GLY A 76 20.28 3.00 -13.69
C GLY A 76 19.60 4.17 -12.95
N TYR A 77 18.55 4.68 -13.60
CA TYR A 77 17.63 5.69 -13.06
C TYR A 77 16.30 5.10 -12.56
N GLN A 78 16.15 3.77 -12.65
CA GLN A 78 15.03 3.07 -12.03
C GLN A 78 15.13 3.18 -10.50
N GLN A 79 13.97 3.14 -9.85
CA GLN A 79 13.93 3.10 -8.39
C GLN A 79 14.43 1.76 -7.88
N GLN A 80 15.16 1.80 -6.77
CA GLN A 80 15.81 0.65 -6.17
C GLN A 80 15.53 0.59 -4.67
N ASP A 81 15.59 -0.60 -4.11
CA ASP A 81 15.38 -0.84 -2.69
C ASP A 81 16.52 -0.22 -1.85
N SER A 82 16.18 0.51 -0.79
CA SER A 82 17.19 1.09 0.11
C SER A 82 17.87 0.03 0.97
N GLN A 83 17.23 -1.11 1.23
CA GLN A 83 17.78 -2.23 1.98
C GLN A 83 18.76 -3.05 1.13
N GLU A 84 18.46 -3.32 -0.14
CA GLU A 84 19.40 -4.01 -1.04
C GLU A 84 20.72 -3.23 -1.18
N LEU A 85 20.62 -1.90 -1.35
CA LEU A 85 21.80 -1.04 -1.36
C LEU A 85 22.52 -1.04 -0.01
N LEU A 86 21.80 -1.01 1.11
CA LEU A 86 22.40 -1.04 2.44
C LEU A 86 23.17 -2.34 2.68
N ALA A 87 22.63 -3.48 2.25
CA ALA A 87 23.30 -4.78 2.30
C ALA A 87 24.58 -4.77 1.46
N PHE A 88 24.51 -4.31 0.21
CA PHE A 88 25.68 -4.15 -0.67
C PHE A 88 26.76 -3.23 -0.05
N LEU A 89 26.37 -2.12 0.59
CA LEU A 89 27.33 -1.21 1.21
C LEU A 89 27.97 -1.77 2.47
N LEU A 90 27.22 -2.48 3.32
CA LEU A 90 27.78 -3.14 4.51
C LEU A 90 28.76 -4.24 4.11
N ASP A 91 28.43 -5.05 3.11
CA ASP A 91 29.31 -6.10 2.58
C ASP A 91 30.55 -5.53 1.87
N GLY A 92 30.37 -4.56 0.97
CA GLY A 92 31.46 -3.89 0.26
C GLY A 92 32.43 -3.17 1.19
N LEU A 93 31.93 -2.43 2.20
CA LEU A 93 32.77 -1.82 3.23
C LEU A 93 33.41 -2.87 4.15
N HIS A 94 32.74 -4.00 4.42
CA HIS A 94 33.33 -5.09 5.19
C HIS A 94 34.55 -5.66 4.49
N GLU A 95 34.42 -6.02 3.20
CA GLU A 95 35.47 -6.68 2.44
C GLU A 95 36.61 -5.71 2.04
N ASP A 96 36.31 -4.45 1.71
CA ASP A 96 37.34 -3.42 1.47
C ASP A 96 38.17 -3.10 2.73
N LEU A 97 37.62 -3.28 3.93
CA LEU A 97 38.29 -3.01 5.21
C LEU A 97 38.64 -4.29 5.99
N ASN A 98 38.61 -5.46 5.34
CA ASN A 98 38.88 -6.71 6.02
C ASN A 98 40.37 -6.83 6.39
N ARG A 99 40.66 -6.83 7.69
CA ARG A 99 41.99 -6.99 8.29
C ARG A 99 42.59 -8.35 7.94
N VAL A 100 41.75 -9.37 7.73
CA VAL A 100 42.18 -10.71 7.30
C VAL A 100 42.57 -10.69 5.81
N LYS A 101 43.87 -10.54 5.54
CA LYS A 101 44.39 -10.49 4.15
C LYS A 101 44.32 -11.83 3.42
N LYS A 102 44.39 -12.97 4.11
CA LYS A 102 44.26 -14.33 3.53
C LYS A 102 43.27 -15.17 4.32
N LYS A 103 42.03 -15.26 3.82
CA LYS A 103 40.95 -16.04 4.46
C LYS A 103 41.30 -17.54 4.47
N PRO A 104 41.41 -18.21 5.63
CA PRO A 104 41.59 -19.67 5.69
C PRO A 104 40.32 -20.40 5.22
N TYR A 105 40.50 -21.63 4.72
CA TYR A 105 39.40 -22.58 4.58
C TYR A 105 39.07 -23.15 5.96
N LEU A 106 37.80 -23.05 6.36
CA LEU A 106 37.28 -23.58 7.62
C LEU A 106 36.04 -24.41 7.31
N GLU A 107 36.01 -25.66 7.76
CA GLU A 107 34.84 -26.52 7.68
C GLU A 107 33.90 -26.21 8.85
N LEU A 108 32.69 -25.74 8.54
CA LEU A 108 31.66 -25.46 9.54
C LEU A 108 31.07 -26.78 10.07
N LYS A 109 31.13 -26.96 11.40
CA LYS A 109 30.65 -28.16 12.08
C LYS A 109 29.31 -27.89 12.75
N ASP A 110 28.37 -28.81 12.53
CA ASP A 110 27.11 -28.90 13.29
C ASP A 110 27.41 -29.02 14.80
N ALA A 111 26.49 -28.55 15.64
CA ALA A 111 26.64 -28.62 17.09
C ALA A 111 26.87 -30.05 17.58
N ASN A 112 26.20 -31.04 16.95
CA ASN A 112 26.31 -32.48 17.27
C ASN A 112 26.12 -32.79 18.78
N GLY A 113 25.20 -32.08 19.45
CA GLY A 113 24.91 -32.26 20.87
C GLY A 113 25.88 -31.56 21.84
N ARG A 114 26.86 -30.79 21.34
CA ARG A 114 27.72 -29.94 22.17
C ARG A 114 26.93 -28.75 22.74
N PRO A 115 27.31 -28.20 23.91
CA PRO A 115 26.62 -27.04 24.49
C PRO A 115 26.65 -25.82 23.58
N ASP A 116 25.50 -25.13 23.45
CA ASP A 116 25.32 -23.96 22.59
C ASP A 116 26.42 -22.92 22.74
N ALA A 117 26.76 -22.52 23.97
CA ALA A 117 27.78 -21.50 24.24
C ALA A 117 29.19 -21.87 23.72
N VAL A 118 29.52 -23.16 23.64
CA VAL A 118 30.79 -23.63 23.07
C VAL A 118 30.77 -23.53 21.55
N VAL A 119 29.67 -23.94 20.92
CA VAL A 119 29.51 -23.93 19.46
C VAL A 119 29.37 -22.50 18.93
N ALA A 120 28.64 -21.64 19.64
CA ALA A 120 28.52 -20.21 19.35
C ALA A 120 29.86 -19.49 19.41
N LYS A 121 30.67 -19.78 20.44
CA LYS A 121 32.03 -19.25 20.57
C LYS A 121 32.94 -19.73 19.43
N GLU A 122 32.95 -21.03 19.13
CA GLU A 122 33.69 -21.61 18.00
C GLU A 122 33.27 -20.96 16.67
N ALA A 123 31.97 -20.78 16.43
CA ALA A 123 31.44 -20.14 15.21
C ALA A 123 31.86 -18.67 15.11
N TRP A 124 31.83 -17.92 16.21
CA TRP A 124 32.28 -16.52 16.23
C TRP A 124 33.80 -16.39 16.02
N GLU A 125 34.61 -17.25 16.64
CA GLU A 125 36.06 -17.31 16.42
C GLU A 125 36.38 -17.67 14.96
N ASN A 126 35.70 -18.67 14.39
CA ASN A 126 35.83 -19.05 12.98
C ASN A 126 35.38 -17.93 12.02
N HIS A 127 34.34 -17.17 12.37
CA HIS A 127 33.94 -15.98 11.61
C HIS A 127 35.05 -14.93 11.62
N ARG A 128 35.56 -14.56 12.81
CA ARG A 128 36.64 -13.56 12.96
C ARG A 128 37.95 -13.97 12.29
N LEU A 129 38.28 -15.26 12.23
CA LEU A 129 39.44 -15.77 11.48
C LEU A 129 39.37 -15.52 9.95
N ARG A 130 38.19 -15.20 9.40
CA ARG A 130 37.97 -14.90 7.97
C ARG A 130 37.53 -13.45 7.72
N ASN A 131 36.87 -12.85 8.71
CA ASN A 131 36.11 -11.61 8.61
C ASN A 131 36.36 -10.77 9.86
N ASP A 132 37.29 -9.82 9.79
CA ASP A 132 37.61 -8.91 10.89
C ASP A 132 37.72 -7.48 10.33
N SER A 133 36.75 -6.62 10.65
CA SER A 133 36.75 -5.21 10.24
C SER A 133 35.79 -4.38 11.09
N VAL A 134 35.86 -3.05 10.97
CA VAL A 134 34.94 -2.11 11.64
C VAL A 134 33.44 -2.46 11.44
N ILE A 135 33.07 -3.08 10.32
CA ILE A 135 31.69 -3.52 10.07
C ILE A 135 31.31 -4.69 10.97
N VAL A 136 32.22 -5.64 11.18
CA VAL A 136 32.03 -6.76 12.13
C VAL A 136 31.95 -6.23 13.56
N ASP A 137 32.83 -5.31 13.92
CA ASP A 137 32.88 -4.70 15.26
C ASP A 137 31.65 -3.87 15.63
N THR A 138 30.85 -3.46 14.63
CA THR A 138 29.75 -2.50 14.77
C THR A 138 28.39 -3.14 14.53
N PHE A 139 28.24 -3.92 13.46
CA PHE A 139 26.95 -4.42 12.95
C PHE A 139 26.75 -5.93 13.08
N HIS A 140 27.81 -6.72 13.31
CA HIS A 140 27.63 -8.18 13.32
C HIS A 140 27.10 -8.71 14.65
N GLY A 141 25.97 -9.42 14.58
CA GLY A 141 25.45 -10.30 15.62
C GLY A 141 25.59 -11.78 15.23
N LEU A 142 24.98 -12.66 16.03
CA LEU A 142 24.97 -14.10 15.82
C LEU A 142 23.55 -14.65 16.02
N PHE A 143 23.05 -15.40 15.05
CA PHE A 143 21.86 -16.24 15.19
C PHE A 143 22.23 -17.62 15.72
N LYS A 144 21.27 -18.30 16.34
CA LYS A 144 21.22 -19.76 16.45
C LYS A 144 20.17 -20.25 15.46
N SER A 145 20.60 -20.96 14.42
CA SER A 145 19.72 -21.59 13.44
C SER A 145 19.47 -23.04 13.83
N THR A 146 18.20 -23.43 14.00
CA THR A 146 17.80 -24.81 14.28
C THR A 146 17.01 -25.35 13.10
N LEU A 147 17.44 -26.49 12.55
CA LEU A 147 16.78 -27.20 11.46
C LEU A 147 16.38 -28.61 11.92
N VAL A 148 15.13 -29.00 11.65
CA VAL A 148 14.58 -30.32 12.01
C VAL A 148 14.11 -31.05 10.76
N CYS A 149 14.65 -32.26 10.54
CA CYS A 149 14.22 -33.12 9.43
C CYS A 149 12.84 -33.74 9.70
N PRO A 150 11.85 -33.63 8.78
CA PRO A 150 10.54 -34.25 8.97
C PRO A 150 10.57 -35.79 8.91
N GLU A 151 11.54 -36.39 8.21
CA GLU A 151 11.63 -37.85 8.04
C GLU A 151 12.43 -38.56 9.13
N CYS A 152 13.65 -38.09 9.43
CA CYS A 152 14.55 -38.77 10.37
C CYS A 152 14.63 -38.09 11.74
N ALA A 153 13.86 -37.02 11.97
CA ALA A 153 13.89 -36.20 13.19
C ALA A 153 15.29 -35.66 13.59
N LYS A 154 16.31 -35.74 12.72
CA LYS A 154 17.61 -35.12 12.99
C LYS A 154 17.41 -33.61 13.21
N VAL A 155 17.85 -33.14 14.37
CA VAL A 155 18.07 -31.73 14.66
C VAL A 155 19.50 -31.37 14.24
N SER A 156 19.65 -30.28 13.51
CA SER A 156 20.92 -29.65 13.14
C SER A 156 20.93 -28.24 13.73
N VAL A 157 22.02 -27.84 14.39
CA VAL A 157 22.14 -26.51 15.01
C VAL A 157 23.43 -25.85 14.54
N THR A 158 23.29 -24.67 13.94
CA THR A 158 24.39 -23.81 13.50
C THR A 158 24.29 -22.44 14.14
N PHE A 159 25.42 -21.73 14.19
CA PHE A 159 25.49 -20.37 14.69
C PHE A 159 26.00 -19.46 13.58
N ASP A 160 25.13 -18.59 13.09
CA ASP A 160 25.27 -17.91 11.81
C ASP A 160 25.36 -16.39 12.00
N PRO A 161 26.46 -15.73 11.61
CA PRO A 161 26.61 -14.28 11.74
C PRO A 161 25.62 -13.49 10.87
N PHE A 162 25.16 -12.35 11.35
CA PHE A 162 24.26 -11.45 10.61
C PHE A 162 24.63 -9.98 10.80
N CYS A 163 24.38 -9.15 9.79
CA CYS A 163 24.62 -7.68 9.85
C CYS A 163 23.34 -6.83 9.94
N TYR A 164 22.17 -7.41 9.69
CA TYR A 164 20.85 -6.80 9.88
C TYR A 164 19.77 -7.87 10.10
N LEU A 165 18.64 -7.47 10.70
CA LEU A 165 17.42 -8.29 10.80
C LEU A 165 16.41 -7.89 9.73
N THR A 166 15.91 -8.84 8.94
CA THR A 166 14.77 -8.63 8.04
C THR A 166 13.54 -9.24 8.67
N LEU A 167 12.72 -8.41 9.33
CA LEU A 167 11.55 -8.87 10.07
C LEU A 167 10.33 -9.01 9.13
N PRO A 168 9.65 -10.17 9.10
CA PRO A 168 8.37 -10.31 8.44
C PRO A 168 7.30 -9.49 9.15
N LEU A 169 6.33 -8.99 8.37
CA LEU A 169 5.11 -8.39 8.89
C LEU A 169 3.96 -9.40 8.67
N PRO A 170 3.06 -9.65 9.63
CA PRO A 170 1.85 -10.41 9.39
C PRO A 170 1.05 -9.78 8.26
N LEU A 171 0.85 -10.58 7.21
CA LEU A 171 0.00 -10.22 6.09
C LEU A 171 -1.43 -10.04 6.61
N LYS A 172 -1.99 -8.84 6.45
CA LYS A 172 -3.45 -8.65 6.52
C LYS A 172 -4.03 -9.41 5.33
N ARG A 173 -4.48 -10.64 5.57
CA ARG A 173 -5.01 -11.53 4.53
C ARG A 173 -6.30 -11.00 3.92
N ASP A 174 -7.02 -10.15 4.65
CA ASP A 174 -8.34 -9.64 4.26
C ASP A 174 -8.37 -8.11 4.18
N ARG A 175 -9.17 -7.60 3.24
CA ARG A 175 -9.60 -6.20 3.13
C ARG A 175 -11.10 -6.10 3.36
N VAL A 176 -11.56 -4.90 3.74
CA VAL A 176 -12.99 -4.59 3.86
C VAL A 176 -13.41 -3.76 2.66
N MET A 177 -14.53 -4.11 2.03
CA MET A 177 -15.12 -3.39 0.90
C MET A 177 -16.55 -3.00 1.24
N GLU A 178 -17.00 -1.87 0.69
CA GLU A 178 -18.41 -1.48 0.65
C GLU A 178 -18.91 -1.65 -0.78
N VAL A 179 -20.07 -2.28 -0.93
CA VAL A 179 -20.67 -2.61 -2.24
C VAL A 179 -22.19 -2.44 -2.17
N PHE A 180 -22.81 -2.07 -3.28
CA PHE A 180 -24.27 -1.95 -3.38
C PHE A 180 -24.84 -3.20 -4.07
N LEU A 181 -25.58 -4.01 -3.33
CA LEU A 181 -26.35 -5.11 -3.90
C LEU A 181 -27.65 -4.54 -4.49
N VAL A 182 -27.94 -4.87 -5.74
CA VAL A 182 -29.15 -4.45 -6.47
C VAL A 182 -30.02 -5.70 -6.67
N PRO A 183 -31.07 -5.93 -5.85
CA PRO A 183 -31.94 -7.10 -5.98
C PRO A 183 -32.64 -7.15 -7.33
N ALA A 184 -33.01 -8.33 -7.81
CA ALA A 184 -33.73 -8.52 -9.07
C ALA A 184 -35.18 -8.00 -8.97
N ASP A 185 -35.80 -8.13 -7.80
CA ASP A 185 -37.12 -7.56 -7.51
C ASP A 185 -37.06 -6.01 -7.47
N PRO A 186 -37.81 -5.31 -8.34
CA PRO A 186 -37.83 -3.85 -8.37
C PRO A 186 -38.43 -3.19 -7.12
N GLN A 187 -39.23 -3.91 -6.32
CA GLN A 187 -39.82 -3.36 -5.09
C GLN A 187 -38.79 -3.13 -3.98
N HIS A 188 -37.66 -3.85 -4.03
CA HIS A 188 -36.58 -3.66 -3.07
C HIS A 188 -35.63 -2.55 -3.53
N ARG A 189 -35.16 -1.73 -2.58
CA ARG A 189 -34.11 -0.74 -2.82
C ARG A 189 -32.75 -1.44 -2.93
N PRO A 190 -31.75 -0.84 -3.63
CA PRO A 190 -30.37 -1.25 -3.50
C PRO A 190 -29.95 -1.25 -2.02
N ILE A 191 -29.18 -2.24 -1.60
CA ILE A 191 -28.73 -2.38 -0.21
C ILE A 191 -27.21 -2.27 -0.19
N GLN A 192 -26.69 -1.30 0.57
CA GLN A 192 -25.27 -1.18 0.85
C GLN A 192 -24.84 -2.26 1.85
N TYR A 193 -23.91 -3.11 1.44
CA TYR A 193 -23.24 -4.10 2.27
C TYR A 193 -21.81 -3.68 2.58
N ARG A 194 -21.28 -4.22 3.68
CA ARG A 194 -19.86 -4.14 4.02
C ARG A 194 -19.35 -5.57 4.20
N VAL A 195 -18.44 -5.98 3.34
CA VAL A 195 -17.93 -7.36 3.23
C VAL A 195 -16.44 -7.40 3.54
N THR A 196 -15.98 -8.50 4.15
CA THR A 196 -14.57 -8.78 4.37
C THR A 196 -14.16 -9.89 3.40
N VAL A 197 -13.16 -9.61 2.57
CA VAL A 197 -12.73 -10.47 1.45
C VAL A 197 -11.20 -10.56 1.43
N PRO A 198 -10.60 -11.63 0.89
CA PRO A 198 -9.15 -11.73 0.82
C PRO A 198 -8.54 -10.57 0.01
N LEU A 199 -7.43 -10.00 0.47
CA LEU A 199 -6.68 -8.93 -0.21
C LEU A 199 -6.24 -9.36 -1.62
N MET A 200 -5.93 -10.64 -1.77
CA MET A 200 -5.52 -11.31 -3.01
C MET A 200 -6.60 -12.26 -3.55
N GLY A 201 -7.85 -12.03 -3.18
CA GLY A 201 -8.99 -12.83 -3.66
C GLY A 201 -9.42 -12.46 -5.08
N ALA A 202 -10.31 -13.28 -5.64
CA ALA A 202 -11.00 -13.04 -6.90
C ALA A 202 -12.41 -12.49 -6.68
N VAL A 203 -13.06 -12.05 -7.75
CA VAL A 203 -14.46 -11.55 -7.73
C VAL A 203 -15.43 -12.62 -7.19
N SER A 204 -15.15 -13.91 -7.41
CA SER A 204 -15.86 -15.01 -6.76
C SER A 204 -15.83 -14.95 -5.22
N ASP A 205 -14.69 -14.63 -4.58
CA ASP A 205 -14.61 -14.47 -3.12
C ASP A 205 -15.52 -13.35 -2.60
N LEU A 206 -15.69 -12.28 -3.39
CA LEU A 206 -16.60 -11.17 -3.10
C LEU A 206 -18.06 -11.61 -3.21
N CYS A 207 -18.43 -12.31 -4.28
CA CYS A 207 -19.77 -12.86 -4.45
C CYS A 207 -20.12 -13.87 -3.34
N GLU A 208 -19.19 -14.76 -2.97
CA GLU A 208 -19.37 -15.68 -1.83
C GLU A 208 -19.53 -14.94 -0.49
N ALA A 209 -18.71 -13.92 -0.23
CA ALA A 209 -18.80 -13.13 0.99
C ALA A 209 -20.12 -12.35 1.09
N LEU A 210 -20.62 -11.84 -0.03
CA LEU A 210 -21.92 -11.16 -0.11
C LEU A 210 -23.09 -12.14 -0.04
N SER A 211 -22.97 -13.32 -0.65
CA SER A 211 -23.95 -14.41 -0.61
C SER A 211 -24.25 -14.84 0.83
N ARG A 212 -23.21 -15.01 1.65
CA ARG A 212 -23.33 -15.32 3.09
C ARG A 212 -24.07 -14.24 3.92
N LEU A 213 -24.18 -13.01 3.43
CA LEU A 213 -24.88 -11.90 4.12
C LEU A 213 -26.27 -11.61 3.55
N SER A 214 -26.47 -11.81 2.24
CA SER A 214 -27.72 -11.49 1.52
C SER A 214 -28.65 -12.69 1.35
N GLY A 215 -28.13 -13.92 1.39
CA GLY A 215 -28.88 -15.15 1.09
C GLY A 215 -29.02 -15.45 -0.41
N ILE A 216 -28.58 -14.55 -1.30
CA ILE A 216 -28.57 -14.75 -2.76
C ILE A 216 -27.39 -15.64 -3.14
N ALA A 217 -27.57 -16.58 -4.08
CA ALA A 217 -26.49 -17.45 -4.54
C ALA A 217 -25.42 -16.65 -5.32
N ALA A 218 -24.13 -16.93 -5.08
CA ALA A 218 -23.01 -16.21 -5.70
C ALA A 218 -22.98 -16.31 -7.25
N GLU A 219 -23.55 -17.38 -7.81
CA GLU A 219 -23.71 -17.60 -9.26
C GLU A 219 -24.75 -16.66 -9.91
N ASN A 220 -25.68 -16.12 -9.13
CA ASN A 220 -26.69 -15.16 -9.58
C ASN A 220 -26.25 -13.70 -9.37
N MET A 221 -24.95 -13.44 -9.18
CA MET A 221 -24.39 -12.11 -8.96
C MET A 221 -23.53 -11.67 -10.15
N VAL A 222 -23.65 -10.41 -10.55
CA VAL A 222 -22.73 -9.78 -11.51
C VAL A 222 -22.15 -8.51 -10.90
N VAL A 223 -20.82 -8.49 -10.72
CA VAL A 223 -20.09 -7.37 -10.13
C VAL A 223 -19.71 -6.37 -11.21
N THR A 224 -19.97 -5.09 -10.94
CA THR A 224 -19.72 -3.98 -11.86
C THR A 224 -19.12 -2.78 -11.15
N ASP A 225 -18.34 -2.00 -11.89
CA ASP A 225 -17.87 -0.66 -11.53
C ASP A 225 -18.68 0.35 -12.36
N VAL A 226 -19.36 1.27 -11.66
CA VAL A 226 -20.23 2.29 -12.24
C VAL A 226 -19.57 3.66 -12.06
N TYR A 227 -19.25 4.32 -13.17
CA TYR A 227 -18.67 5.66 -13.15
C TYR A 227 -19.33 6.55 -14.20
N ASN A 228 -19.76 7.74 -13.80
CA ASN A 228 -20.47 8.71 -14.65
C ASN A 228 -21.70 8.11 -15.36
N HIS A 229 -22.61 7.52 -14.58
CA HIS A 229 -23.91 6.98 -15.00
C HIS A 229 -23.87 5.84 -16.05
N ARG A 230 -22.74 5.12 -16.15
CA ARG A 230 -22.55 3.97 -17.05
C ARG A 230 -21.71 2.88 -16.40
N PHE A 231 -21.77 1.67 -16.94
CA PHE A 231 -20.83 0.61 -16.59
C PHE A 231 -19.44 0.97 -17.13
N HIS A 232 -18.51 1.27 -16.23
CA HIS A 232 -17.09 1.43 -16.59
C HIS A 232 -16.45 0.06 -16.78
N LYS A 233 -16.82 -0.92 -15.94
CA LYS A 233 -16.44 -2.32 -16.08
C LYS A 233 -17.50 -3.27 -15.55
N ILE A 234 -17.64 -4.41 -16.22
CA ILE A 234 -18.35 -5.60 -15.72
C ILE A 234 -17.25 -6.66 -15.51
N PHE A 235 -17.12 -7.19 -14.30
CA PHE A 235 -16.02 -8.08 -13.93
C PHE A 235 -16.37 -9.55 -14.16
N GLN A 236 -15.38 -10.35 -14.54
CA GLN A 236 -15.48 -11.82 -14.55
C GLN A 236 -15.14 -12.40 -13.17
N MET A 237 -15.66 -13.59 -12.85
CA MET A 237 -15.54 -14.21 -11.52
C MET A 237 -14.10 -14.58 -11.13
N ASP A 238 -13.24 -14.83 -12.13
CA ASP A 238 -11.83 -15.16 -11.99
C ASP A 238 -10.90 -13.92 -11.95
N GLU A 239 -11.44 -12.72 -12.14
CA GLU A 239 -10.66 -11.50 -12.01
C GLU A 239 -10.24 -11.22 -10.56
N GLY A 240 -9.02 -10.71 -10.39
CA GLY A 240 -8.50 -10.32 -9.09
C GLY A 240 -9.17 -9.07 -8.52
N LEU A 241 -9.47 -9.09 -7.23
CA LEU A 241 -10.04 -7.95 -6.48
C LEU A 241 -9.13 -6.71 -6.46
N ASN A 242 -7.84 -6.87 -6.76
CA ASN A 242 -6.87 -5.78 -6.94
C ASN A 242 -7.21 -4.83 -8.11
N HIS A 243 -8.10 -5.22 -9.03
CA HIS A 243 -8.64 -4.32 -10.06
C HIS A 243 -9.68 -3.33 -9.52
N ILE A 244 -10.20 -3.55 -8.30
CA ILE A 244 -11.15 -2.65 -7.63
C ILE A 244 -10.40 -1.80 -6.61
N MET A 245 -10.45 -0.49 -6.80
CA MET A 245 -9.84 0.54 -5.96
C MET A 245 -10.80 1.03 -4.86
N PRO A 246 -10.29 1.61 -3.75
CA PRO A 246 -11.14 2.10 -2.65
C PRO A 246 -12.03 3.32 -2.95
N ARG A 247 -12.06 3.79 -4.20
CA ARG A 247 -12.88 4.93 -4.67
C ARG A 247 -13.89 4.52 -5.74
N ASP A 248 -13.92 3.26 -6.14
CA ASP A 248 -14.79 2.77 -7.21
C ASP A 248 -16.17 2.45 -6.62
N ASP A 249 -17.23 2.92 -7.27
CA ASP A 249 -18.60 2.65 -6.84
C ASP A 249 -19.05 1.29 -7.38
N ILE A 250 -18.85 0.26 -6.55
CA ILE A 250 -19.12 -1.12 -6.93
C ILE A 250 -20.57 -1.53 -6.67
N PHE A 251 -21.25 -1.87 -7.76
CA PHE A 251 -22.60 -2.41 -7.76
C PHE A 251 -22.59 -3.89 -8.14
N VAL A 252 -23.24 -4.72 -7.32
CA VAL A 252 -23.47 -6.14 -7.56
C VAL A 252 -24.94 -6.33 -7.92
N TYR A 253 -25.22 -6.70 -9.15
CA TYR A 253 -26.59 -6.94 -9.62
C TYR A 253 -26.95 -8.40 -9.39
N GLU A 254 -28.09 -8.64 -8.76
CA GLU A 254 -28.74 -9.94 -8.82
C GLU A 254 -29.32 -10.14 -10.22
N VAL A 255 -28.98 -11.27 -10.84
CA VAL A 255 -29.43 -11.66 -12.17
C VAL A 255 -30.14 -12.99 -12.10
N CYS A 256 -31.25 -13.14 -12.82
CA CYS A 256 -31.91 -14.43 -12.94
C CYS A 256 -30.99 -15.40 -13.71
N GLY A 257 -30.66 -16.54 -13.10
CA GLY A 257 -30.07 -17.68 -13.79
C GLY A 257 -30.99 -18.25 -14.88
N ALA A 258 -30.53 -19.32 -15.55
CA ALA A 258 -31.38 -20.03 -16.51
C ALA A 258 -32.67 -20.49 -15.80
N ALA A 259 -33.83 -20.16 -16.38
CA ALA A 259 -35.12 -20.51 -15.80
C ALA A 259 -35.29 -22.05 -15.70
N GLU A 260 -36.15 -22.51 -14.80
CA GLU A 260 -36.37 -23.95 -14.54
C GLU A 260 -36.84 -24.74 -15.78
N ASP A 261 -37.30 -24.06 -16.83
CA ASP A 261 -37.70 -24.62 -18.13
C ASP A 261 -36.52 -24.82 -19.12
N GLY A 262 -35.30 -24.40 -18.75
CA GLY A 262 -34.11 -24.42 -19.60
C GLY A 262 -34.07 -23.31 -20.66
N SER A 263 -34.89 -22.27 -20.53
CA SER A 263 -34.86 -21.11 -21.44
C SER A 263 -33.62 -20.23 -21.20
N GLU A 264 -32.88 -19.97 -22.28
CA GLU A 264 -31.73 -19.07 -22.28
C GLU A 264 -32.18 -17.61 -22.06
N CYS A 265 -31.62 -16.93 -21.06
CA CYS A 265 -31.83 -15.51 -20.82
C CYS A 265 -30.68 -14.66 -21.40
N LEU A 266 -31.02 -13.50 -21.95
CA LEU A 266 -30.07 -12.47 -22.36
C LEU A 266 -29.85 -11.48 -21.21
N LEU A 267 -28.58 -11.13 -20.99
CA LEU A 267 -28.21 -10.07 -20.05
C LEU A 267 -27.93 -8.77 -20.84
N LEU A 268 -28.74 -7.74 -20.56
CA LEU A 268 -28.74 -6.47 -21.28
C LEU A 268 -28.33 -5.33 -20.34
N SER A 269 -27.46 -4.44 -20.82
CA SER A 269 -27.13 -3.19 -20.14
C SER A 269 -28.09 -2.09 -20.61
N VAL A 270 -28.77 -1.41 -19.69
CA VAL A 270 -29.72 -0.34 -20.02
C VAL A 270 -29.33 0.95 -19.30
N TYR A 271 -29.08 2.01 -20.07
CA TYR A 271 -28.71 3.33 -19.56
C TYR A 271 -29.88 4.31 -19.60
N PHE A 272 -29.99 5.18 -18.59
CA PHE A 272 -30.93 6.30 -18.62
C PHE A 272 -30.31 7.46 -19.40
N ARG A 273 -31.04 8.00 -20.38
CA ARG A 273 -30.52 9.03 -21.29
C ARG A 273 -31.57 10.11 -21.53
N GLU A 274 -31.21 11.37 -21.32
CA GLU A 274 -32.07 12.51 -21.59
C GLU A 274 -31.75 13.11 -22.96
N ARG A 275 -32.79 13.32 -23.79
CA ARG A 275 -32.66 14.04 -25.07
C ARG A 275 -32.98 15.51 -24.87
N ARG A 276 -31.96 16.37 -24.93
CA ARG A 276 -32.15 17.82 -24.95
C ARG A 276 -32.38 18.30 -26.39
N SER A 277 -33.58 18.79 -26.67
CA SER A 277 -33.84 19.54 -27.90
C SER A 277 -33.13 20.90 -27.82
N ARG A 278 -32.10 21.12 -28.63
CA ARG A 278 -31.53 22.45 -28.89
C ARG A 278 -31.84 22.83 -30.34
N PRO A 279 -32.35 24.05 -30.64
CA PRO A 279 -32.79 24.41 -31.99
C PRO A 279 -31.70 24.53 -33.06
N SER A 280 -30.41 24.48 -32.69
CA SER A 280 -29.31 24.92 -33.56
C SER A 280 -27.94 24.29 -33.24
N SER A 281 -27.78 22.98 -33.44
CA SER A 281 -26.48 22.33 -33.72
C SER A 281 -26.69 20.88 -34.20
N ALA A 282 -25.85 20.41 -35.11
CA ALA A 282 -25.96 19.09 -35.76
C ALA A 282 -25.51 17.89 -34.88
N SER A 283 -25.41 18.06 -33.56
CA SER A 283 -25.31 16.95 -32.62
C SER A 283 -26.20 17.19 -31.40
N ALA A 284 -27.27 16.38 -31.28
CA ALA A 284 -28.09 16.34 -30.08
C ALA A 284 -27.29 15.66 -28.96
N GLY A 285 -26.60 16.46 -28.14
CA GLY A 285 -25.83 15.98 -26.99
C GLY A 285 -26.72 15.27 -25.99
N ALA A 286 -26.72 13.94 -26.03
CA ALA A 286 -27.48 13.10 -25.13
C ALA A 286 -26.74 12.93 -23.80
N VAL A 287 -27.43 13.17 -22.68
CA VAL A 287 -26.83 13.17 -21.33
C VAL A 287 -27.28 11.91 -20.59
N LEU A 288 -26.34 11.15 -20.04
CA LEU A 288 -26.64 10.02 -19.15
C LEU A 288 -26.91 10.51 -17.73
N TYR A 289 -27.79 9.82 -17.01
CA TYR A 289 -28.13 10.12 -15.61
C TYR A 289 -28.47 8.82 -14.84
N GLY A 290 -28.68 8.94 -13.53
CA GLY A 290 -29.12 7.82 -12.68
C GLY A 290 -28.14 6.63 -12.59
N GLN A 291 -28.60 5.53 -12.03
CA GLN A 291 -27.85 4.26 -11.96
C GLN A 291 -28.18 3.40 -13.19
N PRO A 292 -27.19 2.82 -13.92
CA PRO A 292 -27.46 1.93 -15.03
C PRO A 292 -28.16 0.65 -14.56
N LEU A 293 -28.97 0.02 -15.42
CA LEU A 293 -29.62 -1.25 -15.11
C LEU A 293 -28.91 -2.41 -15.81
N LEU A 294 -28.82 -3.53 -15.11
CA LEU A 294 -28.51 -4.83 -15.68
C LEU A 294 -29.80 -5.66 -15.66
N LEU A 295 -30.30 -6.03 -16.85
CA LEU A 295 -31.62 -6.65 -17.03
C LEU A 295 -31.48 -8.04 -17.65
N SER A 296 -32.01 -9.06 -16.97
CA SER A 296 -32.18 -10.40 -17.52
C SER A 296 -33.53 -10.51 -18.23
N VAL A 297 -33.55 -10.85 -19.52
CA VAL A 297 -34.79 -11.10 -20.30
C VAL A 297 -34.74 -12.44 -21.03
N PRO A 298 -35.88 -13.16 -21.21
CA PRO A 298 -35.91 -14.38 -22.01
C PRO A 298 -35.50 -14.13 -23.46
N LYS A 299 -34.64 -14.97 -24.03
CA LYS A 299 -34.19 -14.87 -25.43
C LYS A 299 -35.27 -15.27 -26.44
N ARG A 300 -36.20 -16.14 -26.04
CA ARG A 300 -37.30 -16.62 -26.90
C ARG A 300 -38.48 -15.66 -26.84
N GLY A 301 -38.97 -15.20 -27.99
CA GLY A 301 -40.16 -14.35 -28.09
C GLY A 301 -39.94 -12.89 -27.70
N LEU A 302 -38.69 -12.42 -27.57
CA LEU A 302 -38.38 -11.05 -27.18
C LEU A 302 -38.82 -10.03 -28.26
N THR A 303 -39.93 -9.35 -28.00
CA THR A 303 -40.43 -8.22 -28.79
C THR A 303 -40.08 -6.89 -28.13
N ARG A 304 -40.11 -5.80 -28.89
CA ARG A 304 -39.94 -4.44 -28.38
C ARG A 304 -40.93 -4.08 -27.26
N GLU A 305 -42.16 -4.60 -27.32
CA GLU A 305 -43.15 -4.36 -26.26
C GLU A 305 -42.81 -5.12 -24.97
N SER A 306 -42.45 -6.41 -25.06
CA SER A 306 -42.05 -7.19 -23.89
C SER A 306 -40.81 -6.60 -23.19
N LEU A 307 -39.86 -6.07 -23.97
CA LEU A 307 -38.67 -5.38 -23.47
C LEU A 307 -39.03 -4.02 -22.82
N TYR A 308 -39.94 -3.26 -23.42
CA TYR A 308 -40.44 -2.00 -22.84
C TYR A 308 -41.14 -2.24 -21.49
N GLN A 309 -42.01 -3.25 -21.44
CA GLN A 309 -42.67 -3.65 -20.20
C GLN A 309 -41.67 -4.11 -19.13
N ALA A 310 -40.72 -4.98 -19.48
CA ALA A 310 -39.69 -5.44 -18.53
C ALA A 310 -38.83 -4.29 -17.97
N VAL A 311 -38.49 -3.28 -18.78
CA VAL A 311 -37.82 -2.07 -18.30
C VAL A 311 -38.74 -1.27 -17.36
N CYS A 312 -40.00 -1.03 -17.75
CA CYS A 312 -40.98 -0.30 -16.93
C CYS A 312 -41.25 -0.98 -15.57
N GLU A 313 -41.34 -2.30 -15.54
CA GLU A 313 -41.42 -3.09 -14.30
C GLU A 313 -40.15 -2.91 -13.47
N ARG A 314 -38.97 -2.98 -14.10
CA ARG A 314 -37.68 -2.80 -13.40
C ARG A 314 -37.50 -1.40 -12.78
N ILE A 315 -38.07 -0.36 -13.39
CA ILE A 315 -38.02 1.02 -12.89
C ILE A 315 -39.32 1.48 -12.21
N SER A 316 -40.23 0.57 -11.84
CA SER A 316 -41.58 0.94 -11.37
C SER A 316 -41.57 1.84 -10.13
N ARG A 317 -40.58 1.69 -9.23
CA ARG A 317 -40.39 2.59 -8.07
C ARG A 317 -39.95 4.01 -8.47
N TYR A 318 -39.25 4.16 -9.59
CA TYR A 318 -38.73 5.45 -10.06
C TYR A 318 -39.77 6.24 -10.87
N ILE A 319 -40.95 5.67 -11.11
CA ILE A 319 -42.03 6.31 -11.87
C ILE A 319 -43.13 6.80 -10.90
N LYS A 320 -43.32 8.12 -10.85
CA LYS A 320 -44.44 8.77 -10.17
C LYS A 320 -45.74 8.45 -10.93
N GLN A 321 -46.73 7.89 -10.23
CA GLN A 321 -48.04 7.64 -10.84
C GLN A 321 -48.76 8.97 -11.15
N PRO A 322 -49.49 9.09 -12.27
CA PRO A 322 -50.35 10.24 -12.52
C PRO A 322 -51.45 10.32 -11.44
N LEU A 323 -51.60 11.49 -10.81
CA LEU A 323 -52.71 11.75 -9.90
C LEU A 323 -54.06 11.61 -10.65
N PRO A 324 -55.07 10.92 -10.09
CA PRO A 324 -56.39 10.84 -10.72
C PRO A 324 -57.16 12.17 -10.59
N ALA A 325 -57.79 12.60 -11.70
CA ALA A 325 -58.47 13.89 -11.89
C ALA A 325 -57.49 15.09 -12.07
N GLU A 326 -57.74 16.06 -12.95
CA GLU A 326 -59.05 16.53 -13.46
C GLU A 326 -59.33 16.19 -14.93
N CYS A 327 -60.49 15.56 -15.18
CA CYS A 327 -61.09 15.51 -16.51
C CYS A 327 -62.24 16.54 -16.58
N GLY A 328 -61.95 17.71 -17.15
CA GLY A 328 -62.94 18.58 -17.78
C GLY A 328 -63.66 19.62 -16.91
N SER A 329 -63.18 20.86 -16.97
CA SER A 329 -64.04 22.02 -17.28
C SER A 329 -63.23 23.24 -17.69
N SER A 330 -63.40 23.71 -18.93
CA SER A 330 -62.99 25.07 -19.33
C SER A 330 -64.03 26.09 -18.85
N PRO A 331 -63.60 27.24 -18.33
CA PRO A 331 -64.13 28.48 -18.92
C PRO A 331 -63.10 29.62 -19.09
N SER A 332 -63.08 30.15 -20.31
CA SER A 332 -62.91 31.57 -20.70
C SER A 332 -62.45 32.64 -19.69
N GLY A 333 -61.49 33.47 -20.13
CA GLY A 333 -61.62 34.93 -20.06
C GLY A 333 -60.59 35.68 -19.18
N PRO A 334 -60.09 36.86 -19.61
CA PRO A 334 -59.00 37.57 -18.92
C PRO A 334 -59.50 38.64 -17.92
N GLY A 335 -58.72 38.94 -16.87
CA GLY A 335 -59.06 40.01 -15.92
C GLY A 335 -57.98 40.42 -14.92
N ALA A 336 -57.33 41.56 -15.21
CA ALA A 336 -56.86 42.63 -14.31
C ALA A 336 -56.04 42.38 -13.01
N CYS A 337 -55.09 43.28 -12.78
CA CYS A 337 -54.14 43.30 -11.66
C CYS A 337 -54.68 43.87 -10.33
N SER A 338 -54.19 43.36 -9.19
CA SER A 338 -53.75 44.09 -7.96
C SER A 338 -53.44 43.06 -6.84
N GLY A 339 -52.55 43.27 -5.87
CA GLY A 339 -51.53 44.31 -5.68
C GLY A 339 -50.86 44.21 -4.28
N SER A 340 -49.57 44.55 -4.22
CA SER A 340 -48.84 45.06 -3.03
C SER A 340 -48.46 44.17 -1.82
N ARG A 341 -47.15 43.89 -1.75
CA ARG A 341 -46.15 44.35 -0.73
C ARG A 341 -45.87 43.57 0.59
N GLY A 342 -44.56 43.36 0.76
CA GLY A 342 -43.76 43.06 1.96
C GLY A 342 -42.63 42.10 1.56
N GLY A 343 -41.34 42.46 1.47
CA GLY A 343 -40.54 43.48 2.18
C GLY A 343 -39.94 42.84 3.43
N CYS A 344 -38.62 42.72 3.64
CA CYS A 344 -37.46 43.42 3.05
C CYS A 344 -36.14 42.62 3.16
N GLU A 345 -35.16 43.03 2.33
CA GLU A 345 -33.69 43.16 2.59
C GLU A 345 -32.84 41.92 3.03
N GLY A 346 -31.64 41.67 2.50
CA GLY A 346 -30.91 42.35 1.41
C GLY A 346 -29.47 41.80 1.25
N GLU A 347 -28.80 42.21 0.15
CA GLU A 347 -27.35 42.47 0.00
C GLU A 347 -26.31 41.34 0.29
N ASP A 348 -25.20 41.18 -0.46
CA ASP A 348 -24.87 41.61 -1.82
C ASP A 348 -23.61 40.86 -2.35
N GLU A 349 -23.48 40.90 -3.69
CA GLU A 349 -22.25 40.91 -4.50
C GLU A 349 -21.23 39.73 -4.56
N GLU A 350 -20.58 39.69 -5.72
CA GLU A 350 -19.68 38.67 -6.27
C GLU A 350 -18.21 39.14 -6.18
N GLU A 351 -17.23 38.25 -6.36
CA GLU A 351 -15.90 38.68 -6.85
C GLU A 351 -15.24 37.61 -7.74
N MET A 352 -14.51 38.07 -8.77
CA MET A 352 -13.78 37.30 -9.79
C MET A 352 -12.39 36.85 -9.27
N GLU A 353 -11.37 36.37 -9.99
CA GLU A 353 -11.03 36.09 -11.41
C GLU A 353 -10.05 34.86 -11.39
N HIS A 354 -9.31 34.37 -12.40
CA HIS A 354 -8.93 34.83 -13.75
C HIS A 354 -9.16 33.73 -14.82
N LEU A 355 -8.88 34.04 -16.08
CA LEU A 355 -8.68 33.10 -17.20
C LEU A 355 -7.18 32.92 -17.53
N GLU A 356 -6.80 31.78 -18.12
CA GLU A 356 -5.72 31.75 -19.12
C GLU A 356 -6.22 31.04 -20.40
N GLU A 357 -6.18 31.72 -21.54
CA GLU A 357 -6.49 31.16 -22.85
C GLU A 357 -5.24 30.57 -23.52
N GLY A 358 -5.37 29.37 -24.09
CA GLY A 358 -4.47 28.86 -25.13
C GLY A 358 -5.22 28.76 -26.46
N LYS A 359 -5.01 29.71 -27.39
CA LYS A 359 -5.56 29.65 -28.75
C LYS A 359 -4.57 28.98 -29.71
N GLU A 360 -4.99 27.90 -30.38
CA GLU A 360 -4.37 27.46 -31.62
C GLU A 360 -5.12 28.04 -32.83
N GLN A 361 -4.38 28.44 -33.86
CA GLN A 361 -4.93 29.00 -35.09
C GLN A 361 -5.35 27.89 -36.06
N LEU A 362 -6.47 28.08 -36.75
CA LEU A 362 -6.82 27.33 -37.96
C LEU A 362 -6.92 28.29 -39.14
N SER A 363 -6.25 27.93 -40.23
CA SER A 363 -6.18 28.68 -41.48
C SER A 363 -7.20 28.18 -42.50
N GLU A 364 -7.99 29.12 -43.03
CA GLU A 364 -8.28 29.30 -44.46
C GLU A 364 -8.92 28.17 -45.32
N THR A 365 -10.12 28.49 -45.83
CA THR A 365 -10.55 28.35 -47.26
C THR A 365 -10.84 26.90 -47.74
N GLU A 366 -12.02 26.51 -48.24
CA GLU A 366 -12.89 27.12 -49.26
C GLU A 366 -14.37 26.74 -49.07
N GLY A 367 -15.28 27.60 -49.54
CA GLY A 367 -16.68 27.28 -49.80
C GLY A 367 -16.98 27.41 -51.30
N GLY A 368 -17.96 26.65 -51.82
CA GLY A 368 -18.31 26.69 -53.24
C GLY A 368 -19.73 26.22 -53.56
N GLY A 369 -20.65 27.18 -53.73
CA GLY A 369 -21.97 27.02 -54.37
C GLY A 369 -23.01 26.18 -53.60
N TRP A 370 -24.31 26.41 -53.76
CA TRP A 370 -25.02 27.20 -54.77
C TRP A 370 -26.19 27.97 -54.14
N GLU A 371 -26.48 29.13 -54.71
CA GLU A 371 -27.71 29.89 -54.47
C GLU A 371 -28.85 29.30 -55.33
N ASP A 372 -30.08 29.23 -54.81
CA ASP A 372 -31.18 30.06 -55.36
C ASP A 372 -32.50 29.90 -54.57
N GLU A 373 -33.13 31.05 -54.33
CA GLU A 373 -34.50 31.30 -53.87
C GLU A 373 -35.48 31.30 -55.08
N PRO A 374 -36.78 31.67 -54.97
CA PRO A 374 -37.76 31.49 -53.88
C PRO A 374 -39.13 30.94 -54.37
N GLY A 375 -40.02 30.64 -53.42
CA GLY A 375 -41.34 31.32 -53.43
C GLY A 375 -42.64 30.51 -53.55
N SER A 376 -43.67 31.08 -52.91
CA SER A 376 -45.13 30.96 -53.17
C SER A 376 -45.94 29.93 -52.36
N ASP A 377 -46.51 30.45 -51.27
CA ASP A 377 -47.72 30.02 -50.53
C ASP A 377 -49.01 30.31 -51.37
N PRO A 378 -50.27 30.05 -50.93
CA PRO A 378 -50.86 29.02 -50.04
C PRO A 378 -51.98 28.19 -50.75
N GLY A 379 -52.55 27.13 -50.10
CA GLY A 379 -53.69 26.41 -50.73
C GLY A 379 -54.39 25.25 -49.99
N GLU A 380 -54.98 25.51 -48.82
CA GLU A 380 -56.21 24.89 -48.27
C GLU A 380 -56.46 23.36 -48.11
N THR A 381 -56.99 23.00 -46.93
CA THR A 381 -57.84 21.82 -46.60
C THR A 381 -57.35 20.38 -46.81
N THR A 382 -57.31 19.59 -45.72
CA THR A 382 -58.36 18.58 -45.46
C THR A 382 -58.40 17.99 -44.04
N GLN A 383 -59.62 17.96 -43.49
CA GLN A 383 -60.24 16.94 -42.62
C GLN A 383 -59.44 16.20 -41.53
N LYS A 384 -59.92 16.39 -40.28
CA LYS A 384 -59.69 15.52 -39.13
C LYS A 384 -60.12 14.07 -39.39
N THR A 385 -59.25 13.11 -39.10
CA THR A 385 -59.63 11.74 -38.71
C THR A 385 -59.25 11.50 -37.25
N LYS A 386 -60.20 11.02 -36.45
CA LYS A 386 -59.97 10.66 -35.03
C LYS A 386 -59.29 9.29 -34.96
N GLY A 387 -57.99 9.27 -34.66
CA GLY A 387 -57.25 8.06 -34.26
C GLY A 387 -57.45 7.71 -32.78
N ARG A 388 -57.44 6.42 -32.44
CA ARG A 388 -57.50 5.90 -31.07
C ARG A 388 -56.37 6.49 -30.21
N SER A 389 -56.65 6.82 -28.94
CA SER A 389 -55.61 7.15 -27.98
C SER A 389 -54.82 5.91 -27.58
N CYS A 390 -53.62 5.75 -28.12
CA CYS A 390 -52.61 4.87 -27.54
C CYS A 390 -52.14 5.45 -26.19
N PRO A 391 -51.85 4.65 -25.15
CA PRO A 391 -51.18 5.16 -23.96
C PRO A 391 -49.87 5.83 -24.36
N LYS A 392 -49.60 7.06 -23.87
CA LYS A 392 -48.31 7.70 -24.12
C LYS A 392 -47.21 6.87 -23.44
N ARG A 393 -46.30 6.30 -24.23
CA ARG A 393 -45.05 5.72 -23.70
C ARG A 393 -44.25 6.82 -22.99
N LEU A 394 -43.67 6.51 -21.83
CA LEU A 394 -42.91 7.45 -21.00
C LEU A 394 -41.51 7.76 -21.56
N PHE A 395 -40.95 6.84 -22.35
CA PHE A 395 -39.62 6.92 -22.96
C PHE A 395 -39.56 6.03 -24.21
N SER A 396 -38.49 6.17 -25.00
CA SER A 396 -38.19 5.28 -26.14
C SER A 396 -36.92 4.46 -25.89
N LEU A 397 -36.88 3.21 -26.36
CA LEU A 397 -35.70 2.34 -26.24
C LEU A 397 -34.94 2.28 -27.56
N ASN A 398 -33.63 2.61 -27.52
CA ASN A 398 -32.73 2.53 -28.68
C ASN A 398 -31.55 1.61 -28.37
N ALA A 399 -31.03 0.92 -29.40
CA ALA A 399 -29.74 0.23 -29.30
C ALA A 399 -28.60 1.23 -29.44
N VAL A 400 -27.63 1.19 -28.53
CA VAL A 400 -26.55 2.18 -28.40
C VAL A 400 -25.18 1.52 -28.31
N ASN A 401 -24.13 2.30 -28.49
CA ASN A 401 -22.77 1.87 -28.20
C ASN A 401 -22.57 1.54 -26.71
N SER A 402 -21.48 0.84 -26.39
CA SER A 402 -21.12 0.46 -25.00
C SER A 402 -21.02 1.66 -24.04
N TYR A 403 -20.75 2.86 -24.57
CA TYR A 403 -20.70 4.12 -23.83
C TYR A 403 -22.06 4.80 -23.61
N GLY A 404 -23.14 4.32 -24.25
CA GLY A 404 -24.51 4.86 -24.16
C GLY A 404 -24.80 6.12 -24.97
N THR A 405 -23.77 6.74 -25.55
CA THR A 405 -23.82 8.10 -26.11
C THR A 405 -24.31 8.17 -27.55
N ALA A 406 -24.10 7.14 -28.36
CA ALA A 406 -24.48 7.11 -29.77
C ALA A 406 -25.44 5.95 -30.07
N ASP A 407 -26.48 6.23 -30.84
CA ASP A 407 -27.40 5.22 -31.37
C ASP A 407 -26.67 4.40 -32.46
N ILE A 408 -26.79 3.06 -32.40
CA ILE A 408 -26.21 2.16 -33.41
C ILE A 408 -27.25 1.82 -34.48
N ASN A 409 -28.46 1.41 -34.06
CA ASN A 409 -29.58 1.08 -34.93
C ASN A 409 -30.89 1.44 -34.21
N ALA A 410 -31.91 1.85 -34.97
CA ALA A 410 -33.27 1.89 -34.45
C ALA A 410 -33.80 0.46 -34.23
N LEU A 411 -34.57 0.24 -33.17
CA LEU A 411 -35.34 -0.99 -33.01
C LEU A 411 -36.57 -0.91 -33.94
N GLU A 412 -36.40 -1.39 -35.18
CA GLU A 412 -37.42 -1.36 -36.22
C GLU A 412 -38.66 -2.20 -35.86
N THR A 413 -39.83 -1.62 -36.14
CA THR A 413 -41.21 -2.15 -36.11
C THR A 413 -41.70 -2.88 -34.83
N GLU A 414 -42.95 -2.62 -34.42
CA GLU A 414 -43.47 -3.09 -33.11
C GLU A 414 -43.73 -4.61 -33.01
N GLU A 415 -43.78 -5.34 -34.14
CA GLU A 415 -44.15 -6.76 -34.21
C GLU A 415 -42.98 -7.73 -34.51
N GLU A 416 -41.75 -7.24 -34.73
CA GLU A 416 -40.61 -8.10 -35.06
C GLU A 416 -39.84 -8.64 -33.83
N LEU A 417 -39.24 -9.83 -33.99
CA LEU A 417 -38.37 -10.45 -32.99
C LEU A 417 -37.00 -9.76 -32.95
N LEU A 418 -36.62 -9.25 -31.78
CA LEU A 418 -35.38 -8.50 -31.62
C LEU A 418 -34.15 -9.41 -31.65
N LYS A 419 -33.22 -9.15 -32.59
CA LYS A 419 -31.91 -9.84 -32.68
C LYS A 419 -30.88 -9.22 -31.73
N LEU A 420 -31.13 -9.32 -30.42
CA LEU A 420 -30.17 -8.92 -29.39
C LEU A 420 -29.26 -10.08 -28.97
N ASN A 421 -28.09 -9.75 -28.44
CA ASN A 421 -27.13 -10.68 -27.85
C ASN A 421 -26.82 -10.31 -26.39
N SER A 422 -26.27 -11.24 -25.61
CA SER A 422 -25.80 -10.95 -24.27
C SER A 422 -24.64 -9.95 -24.35
N GLY A 423 -24.76 -8.81 -23.65
CA GLY A 423 -23.86 -7.67 -23.80
C GLY A 423 -24.36 -6.57 -24.76
N SER A 424 -25.51 -6.75 -25.43
CA SER A 424 -26.19 -5.65 -26.12
C SER A 424 -26.50 -4.51 -25.15
N THR A 425 -26.21 -3.28 -25.58
CA THR A 425 -26.40 -2.06 -24.77
C THR A 425 -27.57 -1.26 -25.32
N LEU A 426 -28.44 -0.81 -24.41
CA LEU A 426 -29.67 -0.06 -24.70
C LEU A 426 -29.66 1.28 -23.95
N ALA A 427 -30.34 2.28 -24.51
CA ALA A 427 -30.66 3.51 -23.79
C ALA A 427 -32.18 3.73 -23.72
N MET A 428 -32.68 4.04 -22.53
CA MET A 428 -34.02 4.59 -22.35
C MET A 428 -33.95 6.11 -22.49
N ASN A 429 -34.52 6.59 -23.60
CA ASN A 429 -34.56 7.98 -23.99
C ASN A 429 -35.78 8.67 -23.41
N TRP A 430 -35.55 9.52 -22.42
CA TRP A 430 -36.56 10.39 -21.84
C TRP A 430 -36.48 11.80 -22.44
N ASP A 431 -37.65 12.37 -22.74
CA ASP A 431 -37.80 13.79 -23.00
C ASP A 431 -37.78 14.55 -21.67
N SER A 432 -37.17 15.74 -21.64
CA SER A 432 -36.92 16.51 -20.41
C SER A 432 -38.22 16.82 -19.61
N GLU A 433 -39.31 17.16 -20.31
CA GLU A 433 -40.62 17.40 -19.70
C GLU A 433 -41.18 16.13 -19.04
N THR A 434 -41.14 14.99 -19.74
CA THR A 434 -41.63 13.70 -19.25
C THR A 434 -40.79 13.19 -18.07
N ARG A 435 -39.46 13.41 -18.11
CA ARG A 435 -38.56 13.10 -16.98
C ARG A 435 -38.95 13.92 -15.75
N SER A 436 -39.07 15.23 -15.88
CA SER A 436 -39.41 16.13 -14.76
C SER A 436 -40.74 15.77 -14.08
N LEU A 437 -41.74 15.39 -14.87
CA LEU A 437 -43.07 15.03 -14.37
C LEU A 437 -43.13 13.64 -13.72
N TYR A 438 -42.51 12.63 -14.34
CA TYR A 438 -42.75 11.22 -13.98
C TYR A 438 -41.55 10.50 -13.36
N TYR A 439 -40.32 11.03 -13.45
CA TYR A 439 -39.16 10.40 -12.81
C TYR A 439 -39.00 10.89 -11.36
N ASP A 440 -38.75 9.97 -10.44
CA ASP A 440 -38.36 10.27 -9.07
C ASP A 440 -36.86 10.05 -8.88
N GLU A 441 -36.11 11.15 -8.97
CA GLU A 441 -34.66 11.15 -8.81
C GLU A 441 -34.24 10.74 -7.39
N GLN A 442 -34.99 11.17 -6.36
CA GLN A 442 -34.69 10.81 -4.97
C GLN A 442 -34.90 9.31 -4.72
N GLU A 443 -36.00 8.73 -5.20
CA GLU A 443 -36.24 7.28 -5.06
C GLU A 443 -35.31 6.43 -5.93
N SER A 444 -34.77 7.00 -7.02
CA SER A 444 -33.78 6.34 -7.88
C SER A 444 -32.38 6.24 -7.27
N GLU A 445 -32.02 7.19 -6.40
CA GLU A 445 -30.75 7.21 -5.66
C GLU A 445 -30.90 6.63 -4.22
N ALA A 446 -32.12 6.34 -3.79
CA ALA A 446 -32.40 5.82 -2.45
C ALA A 446 -31.91 4.37 -2.27
N PHE A 447 -31.08 4.16 -1.25
CA PHE A 447 -30.56 2.86 -0.86
C PHE A 447 -30.70 2.60 0.65
N GLU A 448 -30.69 1.33 1.03
CA GLU A 448 -30.74 0.89 2.43
C GLU A 448 -29.36 0.45 2.93
N LYS A 449 -29.13 0.46 4.25
CA LYS A 449 -27.85 0.04 4.85
C LYS A 449 -28.03 -1.25 5.62
N HIS A 450 -27.38 -2.31 5.15
CA HIS A 450 -27.36 -3.59 5.86
C HIS A 450 -26.67 -3.46 7.23
N VAL A 451 -27.02 -4.33 8.18
CA VAL A 451 -26.48 -4.31 9.55
C VAL A 451 -24.93 -4.41 9.60
N SER A 452 -24.30 -4.97 8.57
CA SER A 452 -22.83 -4.99 8.40
C SER A 452 -22.20 -3.59 8.28
N VAL A 453 -22.94 -2.62 7.73
CA VAL A 453 -22.50 -1.22 7.60
C VAL A 453 -22.69 -0.47 8.92
N LEU A 454 -23.80 -0.77 9.62
CA LEU A 454 -24.22 -0.11 10.87
C LEU A 454 -23.43 -0.56 12.11
N GLN A 455 -22.77 -1.72 12.07
CA GLN A 455 -21.90 -2.14 13.18
C GLN A 455 -20.75 -1.13 13.38
N PRO A 456 -20.62 -0.52 14.57
CA PRO A 456 -19.50 0.37 14.85
C PRO A 456 -18.22 -0.43 14.79
N GLN A 457 -17.23 0.07 14.05
CA GLN A 457 -15.91 -0.57 14.03
C GLN A 457 -15.37 -0.62 15.46
N LYS A 458 -15.25 -1.84 16.01
CA LYS A 458 -14.10 -2.11 16.88
C LYS A 458 -12.89 -1.76 16.02
N LYS A 459 -12.23 -0.63 16.33
CA LYS A 459 -10.95 -0.27 15.73
C LYS A 459 -9.96 -1.37 16.08
N LYS A 460 -9.91 -2.44 15.27
CA LYS A 460 -8.83 -3.42 15.26
C LYS A 460 -7.56 -2.59 15.21
N LYS A 461 -6.61 -2.82 16.13
CA LYS A 461 -5.34 -2.10 16.12
C LYS A 461 -4.75 -2.18 14.71
N THR A 462 -4.79 -1.05 14.01
CA THR A 462 -4.25 -0.91 12.64
C THR A 462 -2.74 -0.82 12.65
N ALA A 463 -2.17 -0.58 13.83
CA ALA A 463 -0.76 -0.68 14.16
C ALA A 463 -0.42 -2.01 14.85
N MET A 464 0.83 -2.43 14.66
CA MET A 464 1.46 -3.63 15.19
C MET A 464 2.69 -3.23 15.99
N ALA A 465 3.02 -3.91 17.09
CA ALA A 465 4.25 -3.60 17.81
C ALA A 465 5.46 -4.27 17.17
N LEU A 466 6.63 -3.62 17.18
CA LEU A 466 7.88 -4.18 16.65
C LEU A 466 8.22 -5.55 17.28
N ARG A 467 7.90 -5.74 18.57
CA ARG A 467 8.02 -7.03 19.26
C ARG A 467 7.27 -8.15 18.56
N ASP A 468 6.08 -7.88 18.03
CA ASP A 468 5.26 -8.89 17.36
C ASP A 468 5.94 -9.37 16.05
N CYS A 469 6.70 -8.48 15.39
CA CYS A 469 7.52 -8.80 14.21
C CYS A 469 8.76 -9.64 14.58
N ILE A 470 9.36 -9.40 15.75
CA ILE A 470 10.53 -10.14 16.26
C ILE A 470 10.09 -11.53 16.75
N GLU A 471 8.94 -11.62 17.42
CA GLU A 471 8.28 -12.88 17.77
C GLU A 471 8.00 -13.69 16.50
N LEU A 472 7.39 -13.10 15.46
CA LEU A 472 7.17 -13.78 14.19
C LEU A 472 8.49 -14.25 13.54
N PHE A 473 9.54 -13.42 13.52
CA PHE A 473 10.86 -13.80 13.01
C PHE A 473 11.50 -14.99 13.73
N THR A 474 11.24 -15.12 15.03
CA THR A 474 11.76 -16.20 15.88
C THR A 474 10.82 -17.41 15.99
N THR A 475 9.63 -17.36 15.36
CA THR A 475 8.78 -18.54 15.25
C THR A 475 9.39 -19.60 14.34
N MET A 476 8.92 -20.83 14.52
CA MET A 476 9.31 -21.99 13.73
C MET A 476 8.50 -22.04 12.44
N GLU A 477 9.17 -22.07 11.28
CA GLU A 477 8.57 -22.12 9.94
C GLU A 477 8.99 -23.38 9.17
N THR A 478 8.18 -23.85 8.22
CA THR A 478 8.56 -24.96 7.33
C THR A 478 9.12 -24.41 6.03
N LEU A 479 10.27 -24.92 5.59
CA LEU A 479 10.90 -24.52 4.33
C LEU A 479 10.00 -24.81 3.12
N GLY A 480 9.94 -23.86 2.19
CA GLY A 480 9.18 -23.98 0.95
C GLY A 480 9.76 -25.02 -0.02
N GLU A 481 8.95 -25.44 -1.00
CA GLU A 481 9.32 -26.44 -2.01
C GLU A 481 10.58 -26.06 -2.82
N TYR A 482 10.83 -24.76 -2.97
CA TYR A 482 11.94 -24.21 -3.77
C TYR A 482 13.21 -23.87 -2.96
N ASP A 483 13.19 -24.00 -1.63
CA ASP A 483 14.36 -23.82 -0.74
C ASP A 483 14.50 -24.95 0.30
N PRO A 484 14.57 -26.24 -0.12
CA PRO A 484 14.64 -27.36 0.80
C PRO A 484 16.07 -27.59 1.34
N TRP A 485 16.19 -27.99 2.60
CA TRP A 485 17.47 -28.27 3.24
C TRP A 485 17.99 -29.68 2.91
N TYR A 486 19.28 -29.81 2.56
CA TYR A 486 19.92 -31.10 2.38
C TYR A 486 20.15 -31.80 3.73
N CYS A 487 19.40 -32.87 4.01
CA CYS A 487 19.59 -33.64 5.23
C CYS A 487 20.76 -34.63 5.07
N PRO A 488 21.85 -34.54 5.87
CA PRO A 488 22.99 -35.43 5.74
C PRO A 488 22.69 -36.89 6.15
N THR A 489 21.65 -37.11 6.97
CA THR A 489 21.21 -38.46 7.38
C THR A 489 20.38 -39.13 6.28
N CYS A 490 19.36 -38.44 5.74
CA CYS A 490 18.53 -38.97 4.65
C CYS A 490 19.23 -38.94 3.28
N LYS A 491 20.31 -38.15 3.14
CA LYS A 491 21.05 -37.87 1.90
C LYS A 491 20.20 -37.30 0.76
N LYS A 492 19.12 -36.58 1.09
CA LYS A 492 18.22 -35.88 0.17
C LYS A 492 17.78 -34.54 0.73
N HIS A 493 17.33 -33.67 -0.17
CA HIS A 493 16.68 -32.40 0.17
C HIS A 493 15.33 -32.65 0.84
N GLN A 494 15.01 -31.84 1.84
CA GLN A 494 13.84 -31.97 2.70
C GLN A 494 13.22 -30.60 3.00
N GLN A 495 11.89 -30.55 3.10
CA GLN A 495 11.18 -29.42 3.67
C GLN A 495 11.34 -29.45 5.21
N ALA A 496 12.56 -29.15 5.65
CA ALA A 496 12.88 -29.09 7.06
C ALA A 496 12.13 -27.96 7.74
N THR A 497 11.84 -28.14 9.02
CA THR A 497 11.32 -27.06 9.86
C THR A 497 12.51 -26.26 10.39
N LYS A 498 12.50 -24.95 10.16
CA LYS A 498 13.56 -24.00 10.50
C LYS A 498 13.09 -23.07 11.61
N LYS A 499 14.00 -22.72 12.52
CA LYS A 499 13.79 -21.70 13.55
C LYS A 499 15.06 -20.87 13.70
N PHE A 500 14.91 -19.56 13.80
CA PHE A 500 15.97 -18.65 14.20
C PHE A 500 15.75 -18.20 15.64
N ASP A 501 16.82 -18.23 16.45
CA ASP A 501 16.88 -17.58 17.75
C ASP A 501 18.02 -16.54 17.73
N LEU A 502 17.88 -15.43 18.46
CA LEU A 502 18.97 -14.46 18.59
C LEU A 502 19.95 -14.95 19.64
N TRP A 503 21.24 -15.10 19.32
CA TRP A 503 22.26 -15.51 20.30
C TRP A 503 23.04 -14.31 20.84
N ALA A 504 23.54 -13.44 19.96
CA ALA A 504 24.26 -12.22 20.33
C ALA A 504 23.89 -11.07 19.40
N LEU A 505 23.76 -9.86 19.95
CA LEU A 505 23.34 -8.67 19.19
C LEU A 505 24.46 -7.61 19.08
N PRO A 506 24.55 -6.91 17.93
CA PRO A 506 25.62 -5.95 17.63
C PRO A 506 25.53 -4.65 18.45
N LYS A 507 26.54 -3.79 18.35
CA LYS A 507 26.48 -2.42 18.89
C LYS A 507 25.44 -1.57 18.16
N ILE A 508 25.34 -1.74 16.85
CA ILE A 508 24.35 -1.09 15.99
C ILE A 508 23.47 -2.17 15.35
N LEU A 509 22.23 -2.26 15.80
CA LEU A 509 21.23 -3.18 15.30
C LEU A 509 20.44 -2.51 14.17
N VAL A 510 20.59 -3.03 12.95
CA VAL A 510 19.81 -2.62 11.78
C VAL A 510 18.60 -3.54 11.65
N VAL A 511 17.40 -2.97 11.61
CA VAL A 511 16.12 -3.69 11.54
C VAL A 511 15.34 -3.24 10.32
N HIS A 512 15.32 -4.06 9.28
CA HIS A 512 14.50 -3.89 8.08
C HIS A 512 13.11 -4.50 8.32
N LEU A 513 12.06 -3.74 8.00
CA LEU A 513 10.68 -4.21 7.99
C LEU A 513 10.33 -4.68 6.57
N LYS A 514 10.10 -5.99 6.39
CA LYS A 514 9.82 -6.61 5.08
C LYS A 514 8.44 -6.22 4.55
N ARG A 515 8.32 -4.97 4.10
CA ARG A 515 7.09 -4.37 3.57
C ARG A 515 6.78 -4.80 2.14
N PHE A 516 7.80 -5.08 1.35
CA PHE A 516 7.64 -5.43 -0.06
C PHE A 516 7.41 -6.93 -0.24
N SER A 517 6.39 -7.26 -1.04
CA SER A 517 6.08 -8.63 -1.46
C SER A 517 6.13 -8.73 -2.98
N TYR A 518 6.89 -9.71 -3.47
CA TYR A 518 7.05 -9.98 -4.90
C TYR A 518 6.30 -11.26 -5.26
N SER A 519 5.27 -11.13 -6.10
CA SER A 519 4.65 -12.25 -6.81
C SER A 519 5.01 -12.19 -8.29
N ARG A 520 4.78 -13.29 -9.02
CA ARG A 520 5.05 -13.39 -10.46
C ARG A 520 4.24 -12.39 -11.30
N TYR A 521 3.11 -11.91 -10.78
CA TYR A 521 2.19 -11.01 -11.48
C TYR A 521 1.91 -9.67 -10.76
N TRP A 522 2.34 -9.49 -9.51
CA TRP A 522 2.12 -8.26 -8.74
C TRP A 522 3.23 -7.97 -7.74
N ARG A 523 3.36 -6.69 -7.38
CA ARG A 523 4.29 -6.14 -6.40
C ARG A 523 3.49 -5.33 -5.38
N ASP A 524 3.50 -5.74 -4.12
CA ASP A 524 2.70 -5.12 -3.05
C ASP A 524 3.58 -4.52 -1.95
N LYS A 525 3.07 -3.50 -1.26
CA LYS A 525 3.73 -2.81 -0.14
C LYS A 525 2.78 -2.75 1.07
N LEU A 526 3.14 -3.47 2.12
CA LEU A 526 2.43 -3.47 3.40
C LEU A 526 2.52 -2.09 4.08
N ASP A 527 1.38 -1.41 4.17
CA ASP A 527 1.23 -0.06 4.74
C ASP A 527 0.92 -0.05 6.24
N THR A 528 0.92 -1.21 6.89
CA THR A 528 0.66 -1.37 8.32
C THR A 528 1.65 -0.54 9.16
N VAL A 529 1.12 0.27 10.07
CA VAL A 529 1.95 1.02 11.04
C VAL A 529 2.65 0.03 11.94
N VAL A 530 3.97 0.15 12.09
CA VAL A 530 4.73 -0.61 13.09
C VAL A 530 5.11 0.37 14.20
N GLU A 531 4.58 0.15 15.39
CA GLU A 531 4.94 0.85 16.61
C GLU A 531 6.30 0.32 17.09
N PHE A 532 7.33 1.16 16.98
CA PHE A 532 8.67 0.86 17.46
C PHE A 532 9.11 1.92 18.48
N PRO A 533 9.77 1.52 19.59
CA PRO A 533 10.20 2.46 20.62
C PRO A 533 11.41 3.28 20.13
N ILE A 534 11.32 4.61 20.27
CA ILE A 534 12.43 5.53 19.94
C ILE A 534 13.57 5.40 20.96
N ARG A 535 13.26 5.00 22.20
CA ARG A 535 14.21 4.84 23.29
C ARG A 535 13.91 3.58 24.10
N GLY A 536 14.95 2.91 24.58
CA GLY A 536 14.82 1.79 25.51
C GLY A 536 14.19 0.52 24.91
N LEU A 537 14.45 0.22 23.63
CA LEU A 537 14.09 -1.08 23.04
C LEU A 537 14.85 -2.19 23.79
N ASN A 538 14.14 -2.98 24.59
CA ASN A 538 14.71 -4.11 25.28
C ASN A 538 14.65 -5.35 24.38
N MET A 539 15.80 -5.76 23.83
CA MET A 539 15.94 -6.98 23.02
C MET A 539 16.30 -8.22 23.86
N SER A 540 16.56 -8.06 25.16
CA SER A 540 17.06 -9.15 26.02
C SER A 540 16.09 -10.34 26.09
N GLU A 541 14.78 -10.09 25.97
CA GLU A 541 13.74 -11.13 26.00
C GLU A 541 13.75 -12.05 24.76
N PHE A 542 14.39 -11.62 23.66
CA PHE A 542 14.52 -12.39 22.42
C PHE A 542 15.88 -13.09 22.29
N VAL A 543 16.80 -12.86 23.24
CA VAL A 543 18.15 -13.45 23.23
C VAL A 543 18.17 -14.74 24.04
N CYS A 544 18.61 -15.83 23.41
CA CYS A 544 18.60 -17.17 23.99
C CYS A 544 19.87 -17.57 24.75
N ASP A 545 20.93 -16.74 24.76
CA ASP A 545 22.11 -16.95 25.60
C ASP A 545 21.79 -16.58 27.07
N PRO A 546 21.78 -17.54 28.01
CA PRO A 546 21.49 -17.28 29.42
C PRO A 546 22.57 -16.47 30.14
N SER A 547 23.76 -16.31 29.53
CA SER A 547 24.87 -15.50 30.05
C SER A 547 24.93 -14.09 29.45
N ALA A 548 24.01 -13.75 28.56
CA ALA A 548 23.95 -12.45 27.90
C ALA A 548 23.77 -11.29 28.89
N ARG A 549 24.40 -10.15 28.57
CA ARG A 549 24.12 -8.87 29.24
C ARG A 549 22.80 -8.28 28.72
N PRO A 550 22.13 -7.39 29.48
CA PRO A 550 20.94 -6.68 29.01
C PRO A 550 21.19 -5.94 27.69
N TYR A 551 20.34 -6.21 26.72
CA TYR A 551 20.38 -5.65 25.37
C TYR A 551 19.35 -4.53 25.22
N VAL A 552 19.69 -3.33 25.71
CA VAL A 552 18.82 -2.14 25.60
C VAL A 552 19.35 -1.21 24.50
N TYR A 553 18.48 -0.79 23.58
CA TYR A 553 18.82 0.06 22.43
C TYR A 553 18.02 1.36 22.39
N ASP A 554 18.62 2.40 21.81
CA ASP A 554 17.95 3.65 21.42
C ASP A 554 18.00 3.84 19.90
N LEU A 555 16.95 4.40 19.32
CA LEU A 555 16.86 4.66 17.89
C LEU A 555 17.77 5.84 17.51
N ILE A 556 18.56 5.68 16.46
CA ILE A 556 19.49 6.71 15.94
C ILE A 556 19.13 7.17 14.52
N ALA A 557 18.53 6.32 13.70
CA ALA A 557 18.04 6.70 12.36
C ALA A 557 16.90 5.80 11.87
N VAL A 558 16.14 6.30 10.90
CA VAL A 558 15.07 5.60 10.18
C VAL A 558 15.15 5.95 8.70
N SER A 559 15.29 4.94 7.84
CA SER A 559 15.00 5.06 6.42
C SER A 559 13.49 4.94 6.22
N ASN A 560 12.88 5.96 5.59
CA ASN A 560 11.47 5.99 5.23
C ASN A 560 11.28 5.65 3.75
N HIS A 561 10.13 5.08 3.41
CA HIS A 561 9.67 4.94 2.03
C HIS A 561 8.21 5.38 1.88
N TYR A 562 7.95 6.30 0.96
CA TYR A 562 6.62 6.76 0.54
C TYR A 562 6.30 6.23 -0.86
N GLY A 563 5.02 6.09 -1.23
CA GLY A 563 4.63 5.50 -2.52
C GLY A 563 4.78 3.97 -2.59
N ALA A 564 4.71 3.43 -3.82
CA ALA A 564 4.70 2.00 -4.15
C ALA A 564 6.04 1.54 -4.79
N MET A 565 6.20 0.24 -5.06
CA MET A 565 7.48 -0.33 -5.54
C MET A 565 7.94 0.14 -6.94
N GLY A 566 7.04 0.67 -7.77
CA GLY A 566 7.39 1.23 -9.08
C GLY A 566 7.59 2.75 -9.08
N VAL A 567 6.94 3.44 -8.13
CA VAL A 567 7.00 4.90 -7.95
C VAL A 567 6.83 5.20 -6.46
N GLY A 568 7.92 5.64 -5.84
CA GLY A 568 8.05 5.98 -4.44
C GLY A 568 9.23 6.91 -4.17
N HIS A 569 9.40 7.28 -2.91
CA HIS A 569 10.42 8.24 -2.48
C HIS A 569 11.03 7.82 -1.14
N TYR A 570 12.35 7.97 -1.00
CA TYR A 570 13.12 7.54 0.17
C TYR A 570 13.76 8.72 0.88
N THR A 571 13.31 8.97 2.11
CA THR A 571 13.85 10.04 2.98
C THR A 571 14.38 9.41 4.27
N ALA A 572 15.00 10.18 5.17
CA ALA A 572 15.49 9.64 6.43
C ALA A 572 15.21 10.58 7.61
N TYR A 573 14.88 10.00 8.77
CA TYR A 573 15.08 10.67 10.06
C TYR A 573 16.41 10.22 10.62
N ALA A 574 17.22 11.13 11.17
CA ALA A 574 18.41 10.75 11.93
C ALA A 574 18.68 11.70 13.10
N LYS A 575 19.27 11.15 14.17
CA LYS A 575 19.63 11.88 15.38
C LYS A 575 21.09 12.30 15.31
N ASN A 576 21.32 13.60 15.21
CA ASN A 576 22.69 14.13 15.09
C ASN A 576 23.49 13.83 16.37
N LYS A 577 24.64 13.16 16.23
CA LYS A 577 25.47 12.71 17.38
C LYS A 577 25.98 13.83 18.28
N LEU A 578 26.18 15.04 17.74
CA LEU A 578 26.80 16.17 18.44
C LEU A 578 25.76 16.92 19.28
N ASN A 579 24.63 17.32 18.68
CA ASN A 579 23.61 18.13 19.36
C ASN A 579 22.42 17.34 19.91
N ARG A 580 22.37 16.02 19.64
CA ARG A 580 21.33 15.06 20.07
C ARG A 580 19.91 15.38 19.62
N LYS A 581 19.73 16.27 18.64
CA LYS A 581 18.43 16.59 18.01
C LYS A 581 18.15 15.69 16.80
N TRP A 582 16.88 15.53 16.48
CA TRP A 582 16.42 14.82 15.29
C TRP A 582 16.30 15.76 14.10
N TYR A 583 16.65 15.25 12.93
CA TYR A 583 16.54 15.93 11.66
C TYR A 583 15.87 15.02 10.63
N TYR A 584 15.12 15.63 9.73
CA TYR A 584 14.54 15.01 8.54
C TYR A 584 15.40 15.38 7.32
N PHE A 585 15.81 14.37 6.57
CA PHE A 585 16.66 14.48 5.39
C PHE A 585 15.87 14.03 4.16
N ASP A 586 15.57 15.00 3.31
CA ASP A 586 14.81 14.83 2.06
C ASP A 586 15.72 15.26 0.90
N ASP A 587 16.53 14.32 0.43
CA ASP A 587 17.65 14.52 -0.51
C ASP A 587 18.60 15.66 -0.11
N SER A 588 18.45 16.85 -0.71
CA SER A 588 19.26 18.05 -0.43
C SER A 588 18.67 18.95 0.67
N ASN A 589 17.45 18.69 1.12
CA ASN A 589 16.77 19.47 2.15
C ASN A 589 16.96 18.80 3.53
N VAL A 590 17.29 19.62 4.54
CA VAL A 590 17.47 19.17 5.92
C VAL A 590 16.68 20.08 6.85
N SER A 591 15.69 19.52 7.53
CA SER A 591 14.84 20.23 8.49
C SER A 591 14.90 19.62 9.88
N LEU A 592 14.60 20.41 10.91
CA LEU A 592 14.49 19.92 12.28
C LEU A 592 13.23 19.06 12.43
N ALA A 593 13.35 17.92 13.09
CA ALA A 593 12.24 16.98 13.34
C ALA A 593 12.03 16.75 14.85
N SER A 594 10.81 16.37 15.21
CA SER A 594 10.44 15.98 16.58
C SER A 594 10.22 14.46 16.70
N GLU A 595 10.34 13.91 17.92
CA GLU A 595 10.27 12.45 18.13
C GLU A 595 8.89 11.86 17.78
N ASP A 596 7.81 12.62 17.92
CA ASP A 596 6.44 12.24 17.52
C ASP A 596 6.25 12.04 16.01
N GLN A 597 7.11 12.61 15.17
CA GLN A 597 7.02 12.50 13.70
C GLN A 597 7.66 11.22 13.14
N ILE A 598 8.41 10.47 13.96
CA ILE A 598 9.27 9.36 13.49
C ILE A 598 8.47 8.07 13.27
N VAL A 599 7.53 7.75 14.17
CA VAL A 599 6.81 6.47 14.15
C VAL A 599 5.62 6.56 13.18
N THR A 600 5.87 6.21 11.92
CA THR A 600 4.86 6.27 10.85
C THR A 600 4.84 4.99 10.00
N LYS A 601 3.80 4.83 9.15
CA LYS A 601 3.77 3.75 8.16
C LYS A 601 4.85 3.84 7.07
N ALA A 602 5.55 4.97 6.95
CA ALA A 602 6.65 5.11 6.00
C ALA A 602 7.95 4.47 6.49
N ALA A 603 8.12 4.28 7.80
CA ALA A 603 9.32 3.68 8.38
C ALA A 603 9.60 2.29 7.79
N TYR A 604 10.82 2.10 7.27
CA TYR A 604 11.19 0.95 6.44
C TYR A 604 12.44 0.22 6.94
N VAL A 605 13.51 0.95 7.28
CA VAL A 605 14.70 0.40 7.98
C VAL A 605 14.99 1.24 9.21
N LEU A 606 15.11 0.61 10.37
CA LEU A 606 15.39 1.23 11.67
C LEU A 606 16.85 0.96 12.06
N PHE A 607 17.54 1.98 12.59
CA PHE A 607 18.91 1.86 13.10
C PHE A 607 18.89 2.14 14.60
N TYR A 608 19.33 1.15 15.38
CA TYR A 608 19.33 1.14 16.83
C TYR A 608 20.75 1.05 17.37
N GLN A 609 21.11 1.92 18.32
CA GLN A 609 22.40 1.88 19.02
C GLN A 609 22.22 1.30 20.44
N ARG A 610 23.07 0.34 20.81
CA ARG A 610 23.06 -0.30 22.13
C ARG A 610 23.55 0.68 23.21
N ARG A 611 22.93 0.63 24.38
CA ARG A 611 23.40 1.31 25.60
C ARG A 611 24.46 0.45 26.27
N ASP A 612 25.73 0.79 26.06
CA ASP A 612 26.86 0.07 26.68
C ASP A 612 27.19 0.55 28.12
N ASP A 613 26.69 1.73 28.55
CA ASP A 613 27.36 2.56 29.60
C ASP A 613 26.67 2.71 30.98
N GLU A 614 25.57 2.02 31.28
CA GLU A 614 24.85 2.19 32.57
C GLU A 614 25.13 1.10 33.62
N PHE A 615 25.73 -0.04 33.24
CA PHE A 615 25.95 -1.20 34.14
C PHE A 615 27.42 -1.43 34.55
N HIS A 616 28.32 -0.48 34.32
CA HIS A 616 29.77 -0.63 34.57
C HIS A 616 30.41 0.40 35.52
N LYS A 617 29.60 1.19 36.23
CA LYS A 617 30.09 1.85 37.44
C LYS A 617 29.91 0.89 38.63
N PRO A 618 31.00 0.33 39.22
CA PRO A 618 30.90 -0.15 40.60
C PRO A 618 30.42 1.01 41.48
N PRO A 619 29.67 0.75 42.57
CA PRO A 619 29.14 1.81 43.41
C PRO A 619 30.31 2.66 43.95
N SER A 620 30.44 3.86 43.40
CA SER A 620 31.41 4.84 43.88
C SER A 620 31.04 5.17 45.32
N LEU A 621 31.88 4.77 46.26
CA LEU A 621 31.73 5.10 47.68
C LEU A 621 31.44 6.59 47.81
N THR A 622 30.22 6.91 48.25
CA THR A 622 29.78 8.28 48.48
C THR A 622 30.63 8.90 49.57
N SER A 623 31.55 9.78 49.18
CA SER A 623 32.29 10.61 50.12
C SER A 623 31.32 11.57 50.80
N PHE A 624 31.12 11.40 52.10
CA PHE A 624 30.37 12.35 52.91
C PHE A 624 31.11 13.70 52.96
N PRO A 625 30.44 14.84 52.71
CA PRO A 625 31.04 16.14 52.86
C PRO A 625 30.88 16.65 54.31
N GLY A 626 32.01 17.05 54.93
CA GLY A 626 32.01 18.02 56.02
C GLY A 626 32.65 17.58 57.33
N ALA A 627 33.89 18.04 57.57
CA ALA A 627 34.25 18.83 58.75
C ALA A 627 35.70 19.35 58.61
N SER A 628 35.87 20.67 58.66
CA SER A 628 37.16 21.31 58.95
C SER A 628 37.43 21.30 60.45
N ASP A 629 38.68 21.11 60.89
CA ASP A 629 39.52 22.17 61.48
C ASP A 629 40.91 21.63 61.95
N GLY A 630 41.88 22.53 62.14
CA GLY A 630 42.77 22.50 63.31
C GLY A 630 43.90 21.46 63.45
N GLY A 631 45.03 21.67 62.75
CA GLY A 631 46.30 21.91 63.46
C GLY A 631 47.26 20.76 63.86
N THR A 632 48.55 21.14 63.86
CA THR A 632 49.71 20.58 64.60
C THR A 632 50.47 19.35 64.05
N ARG A 633 51.71 19.62 63.59
CA ARG A 633 52.84 18.67 63.50
C ARG A 633 53.32 18.28 64.92
N PRO A 634 53.93 17.09 65.12
CA PRO A 634 55.38 17.00 64.99
C PRO A 634 55.92 15.74 64.27
N SER A 635 57.21 15.81 63.96
CA SER A 635 58.10 14.83 63.33
C SER A 635 58.42 13.59 64.18
N SER A 636 58.80 12.48 63.56
CA SER A 636 60.17 11.91 63.67
C SER A 636 60.38 10.60 62.88
N SER A 637 61.65 10.34 62.51
CA SER A 637 62.35 9.05 62.20
C SER A 637 61.60 7.89 61.51
N GLN A 638 62.05 7.40 60.34
CA GLN A 638 63.26 6.58 60.06
C GLN A 638 63.22 5.12 60.55
N GLN A 639 63.87 4.25 59.78
CA GLN A 639 63.99 2.78 59.88
C GLN A 639 62.75 2.03 59.35
N GLY A 640 62.83 1.03 58.46
CA GLY A 640 64.00 0.42 57.80
C GLY A 640 64.10 -1.08 58.11
N LEU A 641 64.56 -1.87 57.12
CA LEU A 641 64.57 -3.34 57.09
C LEU A 641 63.16 -3.94 56.89
N GLY A 642 62.98 -5.05 56.17
CA GLY A 642 63.97 -5.98 55.61
C GLY A 642 63.56 -7.42 55.95
N ASP A 643 63.96 -8.37 55.09
CA ASP A 643 63.73 -9.82 55.21
C ASP A 643 62.27 -10.24 54.89
N GLU A 644 61.97 -11.00 53.83
CA GLU A 644 62.37 -12.39 53.53
C GLU A 644 61.94 -13.39 54.61
N GLU A 645 60.91 -14.18 54.34
CA GLU A 645 61.08 -15.58 53.92
C GLU A 645 59.75 -16.20 53.43
N ALA A 646 59.86 -17.27 52.64
CA ALA A 646 58.73 -18.06 52.15
C ALA A 646 58.47 -19.26 53.07
N TYR A 647 57.28 -19.88 53.02
CA TYR A 647 57.17 -21.35 52.89
C TYR A 647 55.76 -21.82 52.50
N SER A 648 55.73 -23.01 51.86
CA SER A 648 54.67 -24.04 51.69
C SER A 648 53.22 -23.70 52.14
N MET A 649 52.18 -23.86 51.33
CA MET A 649 51.67 -25.10 50.69
C MET A 649 51.24 -26.18 51.71
N ASP A 650 49.92 -26.31 51.93
CA ASP A 650 49.17 -27.53 52.26
C ASP A 650 47.67 -27.21 52.04
N THR A 651 47.00 -27.81 51.05
CA THR A 651 46.30 -29.12 51.06
C THR A 651 45.08 -29.23 52.00
N ASN A 652 43.90 -28.86 51.47
CA ASN A 652 42.79 -29.81 51.24
C ASN A 652 41.74 -29.22 50.30
#